data_AF-A0A2V9M7S5-F1
#
_entry.id   AF-A0A2V9M7S5-F1
#
_cell.length_a   1.000
_cell.length_b   1.000
_cell.length_c   1.000
_cell.angle_alpha   90.00
_cell.angle_beta   90.00
_cell.angle_gamma   90.00
#
_symmetry.space_group_name_H-M   'P 1'
#
loop_
_entity.id
_entity.type
_entity.pdbx_description
1 polymer ?
#
loop_
_entity_poly.entity_id
_entity_poly.type
_entity_poly.pdbx_seq_one_letter_code
_entity_poly.pdbx_strand_id
1 'polypeptide(L)'
;MFFRLGILVAALAIGADAQNAGVDHFEKKIRPVLASRCYACHSSSAPAPQGGLLLDSTQGIRRGGNSGPAIQPGDPEHSLLLRAIRYTDKKLKMPPDHPLSPELVAEFELWIHEGASLPAEPLASEKKQSSLWSLQKPRLPAVPAVRDQGWVRNDIDRFILSRLEARDLGPSPEADKRTLIRRATYDLTGLPPTAKEVEQFVHDAAAHAYERLIDRLLVSPRYGERWGRHWLDVARYSDSVNDSVNTGQRYPWSYTYRDWVIGALNEDLPYDRFVLYQLAADRIPTVEPRHLAALGFLSLGREFPNSYPETVDDRIDAVSRGLLGLTVSCARCHDHKFDPIPTTDYYSLYSILSNIREPKELPRLGKPSGLSQKQTVYQERLDRIEKVYQQYRVRRDAEMVAFFKTQAADYMVAARDAEGLSNLEVEELVRDRQLNQYVLGRWRKFLRESKEADPEKEFATKWPSARRTARGNSLIEAEVDAKAIASLRDLAGAYAVVLGRYDRPEPFGDPEADRLRGFVRGPKSPIEVPLEEFELICTEGDRNNMRSIRVRYNAMLAQAAYDGAAPRAMAVEDLPHPVAAHVFVRGNPNNPGALTPPRFLSCLGGSNEKRYRDGSGRLELARAIIDPENPLTARVIVNRVWMHHFGLGLVRTPSDFGFRGDPPTHPELLDYLAVKFVEAGWSLKNLHRLIMNSAVYRQASADNEAGRKIDPENQLLWRMNRRRLEIESLRDSMLAAAGRLDPTAGGVPFSLTAQPSVPRRSVYGFIERGRVPALLSVFDFASPDQHAPMRYTTTVPQQALFFLNSPFVAEQCRALVARPEIATAPTPSEKIRQLYRLMLGREPEKSEMEASLKFLSQGAEPAVDEAPASPWQYGTGEFRADAGRVESFTPFTVFASDRWQGGSVLPASRSGKAMLRAAGGEPGEQPDQAVIRRWVSPVSGTLSIEGTLQHGQPAVPYGDGVRGRIVSSRQGELASWSVNGSSAETRLNGIKVEKGDTISFVVDARLDPENDAFTWAPVIKCSEQTWSAKNDFTGPAPQPLDVWARYAQVLLETNEFAFID
;
A
#
# COMPACT_ATOMS: atom_id res chain seq x y z
N MET A 1 2.66 -33.12 53.97
CA MET A 1 1.74 -32.12 53.38
C MET A 1 1.83 -32.05 51.85
N PHE A 2 3.01 -32.26 51.25
CA PHE A 2 3.21 -32.20 49.78
C PHE A 2 2.59 -33.34 48.95
N PHE A 3 2.36 -34.53 49.53
CA PHE A 3 1.75 -35.65 48.78
C PHE A 3 0.23 -35.54 48.58
N ARG A 4 -0.47 -34.77 49.44
CA ARG A 4 -1.92 -34.49 49.27
C ARG A 4 -2.21 -33.32 48.32
N LEU A 5 -1.23 -32.45 48.06
CA LEU A 5 -1.36 -31.35 47.10
C LEU A 5 -1.14 -31.82 45.65
N GLY A 6 -0.24 -32.78 45.42
CA GLY A 6 0.02 -33.34 44.08
C GLY A 6 -1.14 -34.15 43.48
N ILE A 7 -1.89 -34.88 44.33
CA ILE A 7 -3.08 -35.64 43.89
C ILE A 7 -4.25 -34.70 43.56
N LEU A 8 -4.35 -33.55 44.23
CA LEU A 8 -5.37 -32.55 43.93
C LEU A 8 -5.10 -31.82 42.60
N VAL A 9 -3.82 -31.52 42.29
CA VAL A 9 -3.41 -30.85 41.06
C VAL A 9 -3.52 -31.77 39.82
N ALA A 10 -3.21 -33.07 39.96
CA ALA A 10 -3.39 -34.04 38.88
C ALA A 10 -4.87 -34.31 38.55
N ALA A 11 -5.76 -34.34 39.56
CA ALA A 11 -7.20 -34.48 39.34
C ALA A 11 -7.84 -33.24 38.69
N LEU A 12 -7.34 -32.04 39.01
CA LEU A 12 -7.76 -30.78 38.37
C LEU A 12 -7.27 -30.66 36.92
N ALA A 13 -6.08 -31.17 36.59
CA ALA A 13 -5.54 -31.15 35.23
C ALA A 13 -6.27 -32.12 34.28
N ILE A 14 -6.62 -33.32 34.77
CA ILE A 14 -7.37 -34.32 33.98
C ILE A 14 -8.82 -33.86 33.75
N GLY A 15 -9.44 -33.17 34.72
CA GLY A 15 -10.77 -32.59 34.57
C GLY A 15 -10.83 -31.42 33.57
N ALA A 16 -9.79 -30.59 33.52
CA ALA A 16 -9.70 -29.47 32.58
C ALA A 16 -9.51 -29.93 31.12
N ASP A 17 -8.75 -31.01 30.89
CA ASP A 17 -8.48 -31.54 29.55
C ASP A 17 -9.73 -32.23 28.96
N ALA A 18 -10.46 -32.99 29.79
CA ALA A 18 -11.74 -33.60 29.41
C ALA A 18 -12.83 -32.55 29.12
N GLN A 19 -12.87 -31.47 29.92
CA GLN A 19 -13.81 -30.37 29.71
C GLN A 19 -13.50 -29.56 28.44
N ASN A 20 -12.23 -29.37 28.10
CA ASN A 20 -11.82 -28.76 26.84
C ASN A 20 -12.18 -29.63 25.62
N ALA A 21 -11.99 -30.95 25.70
CA ALA A 21 -12.38 -31.87 24.63
C ALA A 21 -13.90 -31.86 24.37
N GLY A 22 -14.72 -31.83 25.42
CA GLY A 22 -16.17 -31.74 25.30
C GLY A 22 -16.67 -30.40 24.72
N VAL A 23 -16.01 -29.29 25.05
CA VAL A 23 -16.32 -27.97 24.45
C VAL A 23 -15.91 -27.95 22.98
N ASP A 24 -14.77 -28.54 22.62
CA ASP A 24 -14.32 -28.68 21.24
C ASP A 24 -15.29 -29.52 20.40
N HIS A 25 -15.82 -30.61 20.97
CA HIS A 25 -16.87 -31.42 20.37
C HIS A 25 -18.10 -30.54 20.07
N PHE A 26 -18.60 -29.81 21.07
CA PHE A 26 -19.75 -28.93 20.90
C PHE A 26 -19.53 -27.89 19.77
N GLU A 27 -18.39 -27.19 19.78
CA GLU A 27 -18.08 -26.15 18.79
C GLU A 27 -17.92 -26.68 17.36
N LYS A 28 -17.34 -27.87 17.20
CA LYS A 28 -17.03 -28.43 15.87
C LYS A 28 -18.16 -29.27 15.28
N LYS A 29 -18.95 -29.96 16.12
CA LYS A 29 -19.93 -30.95 15.67
C LYS A 29 -21.38 -30.54 15.95
N ILE A 30 -21.65 -29.94 17.09
CA ILE A 30 -23.02 -29.67 17.56
C ILE A 30 -23.51 -28.27 17.15
N ARG A 31 -22.75 -27.23 17.49
CA ARG A 31 -23.10 -25.83 17.21
C ARG A 31 -23.38 -25.54 15.72
N PRO A 32 -22.63 -26.08 14.75
CA PRO A 32 -22.94 -25.87 13.32
C PRO A 32 -24.31 -26.44 12.92
N VAL A 33 -24.72 -27.57 13.52
CA VAL A 33 -26.03 -28.19 13.26
C VAL A 33 -27.14 -27.38 13.91
N LEU A 34 -26.95 -26.93 15.15
CA LEU A 34 -27.90 -26.04 15.82
C LEU A 34 -28.10 -24.74 15.03
N ALA A 35 -27.01 -24.13 14.55
CA ALA A 35 -27.06 -22.90 13.77
C ALA A 35 -27.78 -23.06 12.43
N SER A 36 -27.51 -24.15 11.71
CA SER A 36 -28.08 -24.38 10.38
C SER A 36 -29.50 -24.93 10.40
N ARG A 37 -29.89 -25.69 11.43
CA ARG A 37 -31.17 -26.42 11.47
C ARG A 37 -32.15 -25.94 12.53
N CYS A 38 -31.68 -25.29 13.60
CA CYS A 38 -32.51 -25.01 14.78
C CYS A 38 -32.70 -23.51 15.06
N TYR A 39 -31.73 -22.65 14.74
CA TYR A 39 -31.77 -21.23 15.13
C TYR A 39 -32.89 -20.42 14.48
N ALA A 40 -33.38 -20.84 13.31
CA ALA A 40 -34.52 -20.19 12.66
C ALA A 40 -35.76 -20.12 13.58
N CYS A 41 -35.94 -21.10 14.47
CA CYS A 41 -37.07 -21.17 15.40
C CYS A 41 -36.68 -21.11 16.89
N HIS A 42 -35.43 -21.45 17.24
CA HIS A 42 -34.95 -21.57 18.62
C HIS A 42 -33.71 -20.70 18.89
N SER A 43 -33.71 -19.46 18.42
CA SER A 43 -32.66 -18.47 18.74
C SER A 43 -33.23 -17.20 19.32
N SER A 44 -32.38 -16.41 19.98
CA SER A 44 -32.73 -15.09 20.50
C SER A 44 -33.11 -14.10 19.39
N SER A 45 -32.67 -14.35 18.16
CA SER A 45 -33.03 -13.57 16.96
C SER A 45 -34.35 -13.97 16.30
N ALA A 46 -34.98 -15.09 16.71
CA ALA A 46 -36.27 -15.49 16.17
C ALA A 46 -37.38 -14.55 16.68
N PRO A 47 -38.30 -14.05 15.82
CA PRO A 47 -39.38 -13.15 16.24
C PRO A 47 -40.25 -13.69 17.38
N ALA A 48 -40.39 -15.02 17.45
CA ALA A 48 -41.03 -15.74 18.54
C ALA A 48 -40.35 -17.12 18.71
N PRO A 49 -39.43 -17.28 19.68
CA PRO A 49 -38.75 -18.56 19.91
C PRO A 49 -39.74 -19.66 20.28
N GLN A 50 -39.81 -20.72 19.47
CA GLN A 50 -40.77 -21.79 19.66
C GLN A 50 -40.50 -22.54 20.97
N GLY A 51 -41.56 -22.77 21.74
CA GLY A 51 -41.47 -23.46 23.03
C GLY A 51 -40.62 -22.74 24.08
N GLY A 52 -40.29 -21.45 23.89
CA GLY A 52 -39.43 -20.69 24.81
C GLY A 52 -37.98 -21.18 24.89
N LEU A 53 -37.58 -22.08 23.97
CA LEU A 53 -36.26 -22.70 23.94
C LEU A 53 -35.28 -21.86 23.11
N LEU A 54 -34.12 -21.57 23.69
CA LEU A 54 -33.02 -20.86 23.05
C LEU A 54 -31.80 -21.79 22.95
N LEU A 55 -31.34 -22.05 21.73
CA LEU A 55 -30.23 -22.95 21.44
C LEU A 55 -28.97 -22.20 20.97
N ASP A 56 -29.05 -20.87 20.84
CA ASP A 56 -27.97 -20.00 20.36
C ASP A 56 -27.05 -19.45 21.45
N SER A 57 -27.39 -19.67 22.72
CA SER A 57 -26.60 -19.25 23.88
C SER A 57 -26.38 -20.39 24.88
N THR A 58 -25.26 -20.37 25.60
CA THR A 58 -24.98 -21.36 26.65
C THR A 58 -26.04 -21.32 27.74
N GLN A 59 -26.43 -20.11 28.17
CA GLN A 59 -27.49 -19.94 29.17
C GLN A 59 -28.85 -20.43 28.65
N GLY A 60 -29.18 -20.17 27.39
CA GLY A 60 -30.41 -20.64 26.75
C GLY A 60 -30.51 -22.18 26.77
N ILE A 61 -29.44 -22.85 26.34
CA ILE A 61 -29.38 -24.32 26.29
C ILE A 61 -29.52 -24.91 27.70
N ARG A 62 -28.82 -24.33 28.69
CA ARG A 62 -28.90 -24.80 30.10
C ARG A 62 -30.26 -24.54 30.74
N ARG A 63 -30.91 -23.43 30.39
CA ARG A 63 -32.24 -23.06 30.92
C ARG A 63 -33.33 -24.00 30.38
N GLY A 64 -33.19 -24.49 29.16
CA GLY A 64 -34.22 -25.28 28.49
C GLY A 64 -35.41 -24.42 28.04
N GLY A 65 -36.50 -25.09 27.67
CA GLY A 65 -37.71 -24.44 27.17
C GLY A 65 -38.87 -24.51 28.17
N ASN A 66 -40.05 -24.11 27.73
CA ASN A 66 -41.29 -24.17 28.49
C ASN A 66 -41.68 -25.60 28.91
N SER A 67 -41.17 -26.62 28.18
CA SER A 67 -41.35 -28.04 28.50
C SER A 67 -40.32 -28.60 29.49
N GLY A 68 -39.46 -27.75 30.06
CA GLY A 68 -38.38 -28.13 30.98
C GLY A 68 -36.98 -28.16 30.32
N PRO A 69 -36.00 -28.76 31.01
CA PRO A 69 -34.63 -28.87 30.51
C PRO A 69 -34.56 -29.57 29.16
N ALA A 70 -33.97 -28.91 28.15
CA ALA A 70 -33.81 -29.50 26.83
C ALA A 70 -32.75 -30.62 26.83
N ILE A 71 -31.76 -30.51 27.72
CA ILE A 71 -30.63 -31.43 27.80
C ILE A 71 -30.41 -31.81 29.26
N GLN A 72 -30.21 -33.11 29.51
CA GLN A 72 -29.80 -33.65 30.78
C GLN A 72 -28.37 -34.21 30.62
N PRO A 73 -27.34 -33.46 31.09
CA PRO A 73 -25.95 -33.88 31.00
C PRO A 73 -25.72 -35.30 31.52
N GLY A 74 -25.07 -36.14 30.72
CA GLY A 74 -24.78 -37.55 31.05
C GLY A 74 -25.95 -38.52 30.85
N ASP A 75 -27.13 -38.03 30.46
CA ASP A 75 -28.34 -38.85 30.28
C ASP A 75 -29.03 -38.55 28.93
N PRO A 76 -28.55 -39.18 27.84
CA PRO A 76 -29.14 -39.03 26.51
C PRO A 76 -30.62 -39.43 26.44
N GLU A 77 -31.03 -40.48 27.15
CA GLU A 77 -32.38 -41.04 27.08
C GLU A 77 -33.45 -40.10 27.67
N HIS A 78 -33.10 -39.35 28.72
CA HIS A 78 -34.00 -38.36 29.33
C HIS A 78 -33.85 -36.95 28.76
N SER A 79 -32.91 -36.72 27.85
CA SER A 79 -32.72 -35.43 27.17
C SER A 79 -33.80 -35.17 26.12
N LEU A 80 -34.68 -34.19 26.37
CA LEU A 80 -35.79 -33.83 25.49
C LEU A 80 -35.35 -33.44 24.07
N LEU A 81 -34.21 -32.77 23.93
CA LEU A 81 -33.63 -32.40 22.64
C LEU A 81 -33.32 -33.65 21.80
N LEU A 82 -32.71 -34.67 22.42
CA LEU A 82 -32.34 -35.90 21.72
C LEU A 82 -33.58 -36.69 21.29
N ARG A 83 -34.60 -36.76 22.15
CA ARG A 83 -35.90 -37.36 21.80
C ARG A 83 -36.60 -36.64 20.65
N ALA A 84 -36.51 -35.30 20.63
CA ALA A 84 -37.09 -34.47 19.59
C ALA A 84 -36.41 -34.68 18.23
N ILE A 85 -35.08 -34.79 18.20
CA ILE A 85 -34.32 -35.01 16.95
C ILE A 85 -34.28 -36.47 16.49
N ARG A 86 -34.49 -37.43 17.39
CA ARG A 86 -34.68 -38.87 17.08
C ARG A 86 -36.11 -39.21 16.64
N TYR A 87 -37.05 -38.29 16.81
CA TYR A 87 -38.47 -38.50 16.54
C TYR A 87 -39.10 -39.61 17.40
N THR A 88 -38.51 -39.92 18.55
CA THR A 88 -39.02 -40.94 19.48
C THR A 88 -40.18 -40.42 20.34
N ASP A 89 -40.38 -39.10 20.39
CA ASP A 89 -41.56 -38.50 20.98
C ASP A 89 -42.73 -38.41 19.98
N LYS A 90 -43.92 -38.84 20.41
CA LYS A 90 -45.12 -38.88 19.56
C LYS A 90 -45.67 -37.48 19.20
N LYS A 91 -45.34 -36.46 19.99
CA LYS A 91 -45.86 -35.08 19.83
C LYS A 91 -44.75 -34.04 19.57
N LEU A 92 -43.49 -34.39 19.80
CA LEU A 92 -42.35 -33.49 19.66
C LEU A 92 -41.33 -34.04 18.66
N LYS A 93 -41.36 -33.53 17.41
CA LYS A 93 -40.46 -33.93 16.33
C LYS A 93 -39.82 -32.69 15.72
N MET A 94 -38.50 -32.58 15.78
CA MET A 94 -37.74 -31.41 15.31
C MET A 94 -36.46 -31.85 14.59
N PRO A 95 -36.07 -31.27 13.44
CA PRO A 95 -36.80 -30.25 12.65
C PRO A 95 -37.95 -30.87 11.83
N PRO A 96 -39.18 -30.32 11.85
CA PRO A 96 -40.41 -31.02 11.45
C PRO A 96 -40.41 -31.63 10.04
N ASP A 97 -39.83 -30.94 9.06
CA ASP A 97 -39.88 -31.36 7.65
C ASP A 97 -38.66 -32.22 7.22
N HIS A 98 -37.56 -32.17 7.97
CA HIS A 98 -36.31 -32.81 7.60
C HIS A 98 -35.57 -33.34 8.86
N PRO A 99 -35.71 -34.64 9.17
CA PRO A 99 -34.99 -35.24 10.30
C PRO A 99 -33.46 -35.15 10.08
N LEU A 100 -32.71 -35.05 11.17
CA LEU A 100 -31.25 -35.10 11.11
C LEU A 100 -30.79 -36.50 10.68
N SER A 101 -29.63 -36.58 10.02
CA SER A 101 -29.07 -37.88 9.66
C SER A 101 -28.68 -38.69 10.91
N PRO A 102 -28.70 -40.03 10.85
CA PRO A 102 -28.33 -40.88 11.99
C PRO A 102 -26.95 -40.54 12.56
N GLU A 103 -25.99 -40.16 11.71
CA GLU A 103 -24.63 -39.78 12.10
C GLU A 103 -24.62 -38.50 12.92
N LEU A 104 -25.42 -37.50 12.52
CA LEU A 104 -25.54 -36.25 13.29
C LEU A 104 -26.23 -36.49 14.62
N VAL A 105 -27.29 -37.32 14.65
CA VAL A 105 -27.97 -37.68 15.90
C VAL A 105 -27.02 -38.40 16.86
N ALA A 106 -26.13 -39.26 16.35
CA ALA A 106 -25.11 -39.94 17.15
C ALA A 106 -24.10 -38.96 17.77
N GLU A 107 -23.71 -37.89 17.07
CA GLU A 107 -22.84 -36.84 17.63
C GLU A 107 -23.53 -36.09 18.79
N PHE A 108 -24.84 -35.78 18.66
CA PHE A 108 -25.62 -35.18 19.76
C PHE A 108 -25.75 -36.12 20.96
N GLU A 109 -25.97 -37.41 20.72
CA GLU A 109 -26.01 -38.43 21.76
C GLU A 109 -24.67 -38.53 22.50
N LEU A 110 -23.57 -38.61 21.75
CA LEU A 110 -22.22 -38.70 22.30
C LEU A 110 -21.90 -37.46 23.14
N TRP A 111 -22.16 -36.26 22.61
CA TRP A 111 -21.93 -35.01 23.35
C TRP A 111 -22.76 -34.94 24.65
N ILE A 112 -24.03 -35.37 24.63
CA ILE A 112 -24.86 -35.39 25.84
C ILE A 112 -24.33 -36.42 26.84
N HIS A 113 -23.96 -37.61 26.38
CA HIS A 113 -23.35 -38.66 27.19
C HIS A 113 -22.04 -38.19 27.86
N GLU A 114 -21.22 -37.41 27.13
CA GLU A 114 -19.99 -36.77 27.61
C GLU A 114 -20.22 -35.58 28.56
N GLY A 115 -21.47 -35.38 29.03
CA GLY A 115 -21.82 -34.35 30.00
C GLY A 115 -22.26 -33.03 29.38
N ALA A 116 -22.59 -33.00 28.08
CA ALA A 116 -23.11 -31.84 27.37
C ALA A 116 -22.28 -30.56 27.62
N SER A 117 -20.96 -30.68 27.53
CA SER A 117 -20.04 -29.57 27.80
C SER A 117 -20.32 -28.40 26.85
N LEU A 118 -20.60 -27.23 27.43
CA LEU A 118 -20.86 -25.99 26.72
C LEU A 118 -19.73 -24.99 27.04
N PRO A 119 -19.31 -24.15 26.09
CA PRO A 119 -18.35 -23.09 26.37
C PRO A 119 -18.90 -22.17 27.46
N ALA A 120 -18.01 -21.63 28.28
CA ALA A 120 -18.39 -20.53 29.16
C ALA A 120 -19.03 -19.42 28.31
N GLU A 121 -20.13 -18.83 28.82
CA GLU A 121 -20.63 -17.56 28.26
C GLU A 121 -19.44 -16.61 28.09
N PRO A 122 -19.46 -15.69 27.11
CA PRO A 122 -18.63 -14.51 27.19
C PRO A 122 -19.04 -13.77 28.47
N LEU A 123 -18.40 -14.10 29.59
CA LEU A 123 -18.46 -13.33 30.82
C LEU A 123 -18.12 -11.91 30.42
N ALA A 124 -19.14 -11.06 30.44
CA ALA A 124 -19.11 -9.62 30.29
C ALA A 124 -17.72 -9.07 29.97
N SER A 125 -17.52 -8.68 28.70
CA SER A 125 -16.40 -7.85 28.28
C SER A 125 -16.18 -6.66 29.22
N GLU A 126 -17.23 -6.17 29.90
CA GLU A 126 -17.16 -5.13 30.93
C GLU A 126 -16.14 -5.40 32.04
N LYS A 127 -16.02 -6.64 32.55
CA LYS A 127 -15.03 -6.94 33.62
C LYS A 127 -13.59 -6.87 33.11
N LYS A 128 -13.32 -7.30 31.87
CA LYS A 128 -12.00 -7.17 31.25
C LYS A 128 -11.70 -5.73 30.83
N GLN A 129 -12.68 -5.03 30.27
CA GLN A 129 -12.55 -3.64 29.79
C GLN A 129 -12.18 -2.68 30.93
N SER A 130 -12.72 -2.88 32.14
CA SER A 130 -12.38 -2.04 33.31
C SER A 130 -10.94 -2.19 33.82
N SER A 131 -10.27 -3.32 33.51
CA SER A 131 -8.94 -3.64 34.05
C SER A 131 -7.77 -3.24 33.15
N LEU A 132 -8.00 -2.97 31.87
CA LEU A 132 -6.93 -2.66 30.92
C LEU A 132 -6.51 -1.18 31.05
N TRP A 133 -5.26 -0.95 31.47
CA TRP A 133 -4.72 0.38 31.74
C TRP A 133 -4.87 1.36 30.57
N SER A 134 -4.74 0.88 29.34
CA SER A 134 -4.76 1.70 28.12
C SER A 134 -6.15 2.20 27.73
N LEU A 135 -7.22 1.56 28.23
CA LEU A 135 -8.61 1.99 28.02
C LEU A 135 -9.10 2.95 29.09
N GLN A 136 -8.32 3.18 30.14
CA GLN A 136 -8.64 4.14 31.19
C GLN A 136 -8.17 5.53 30.76
N LYS A 137 -9.01 6.55 30.99
CA LYS A 137 -8.66 7.94 30.70
C LYS A 137 -7.36 8.33 31.43
N PRO A 138 -6.34 8.87 30.73
CA PRO A 138 -5.12 9.33 31.37
C PRO A 138 -5.44 10.46 32.36
N ARG A 139 -4.77 10.44 33.51
CA ARG A 139 -4.88 11.49 34.53
C ARG A 139 -3.49 12.04 34.80
N LEU A 140 -3.40 13.33 35.08
CA LEU A 140 -2.13 13.94 35.48
C LEU A 140 -1.68 13.29 36.81
N PRO A 141 -0.59 12.50 36.82
CA PRO A 141 -0.16 11.82 38.03
C PRO A 141 0.55 12.79 38.98
N ALA A 142 0.58 12.43 40.27
CA ALA A 142 1.41 13.14 41.23
C ALA A 142 2.89 12.96 40.86
N VAL A 143 3.64 14.07 40.86
CA VAL A 143 5.07 14.06 40.55
C VAL A 143 5.83 13.40 41.71
N PRO A 144 6.67 12.36 41.48
CA PRO A 144 7.37 11.67 42.55
C PRO A 144 8.38 12.55 43.30
N ALA A 145 8.51 12.29 44.60
CA ALA A 145 9.65 12.78 45.38
C ALA A 145 10.88 11.90 45.11
N VAL A 146 12.05 12.53 45.01
CA VAL A 146 13.35 11.87 44.70
C VAL A 146 14.43 12.38 45.65
N ARG A 147 15.46 11.56 45.89
CA ARG A 147 16.58 11.89 46.78
C ARG A 147 17.54 12.87 46.11
N ASP A 148 17.95 12.62 44.87
CA ASP A 148 18.87 13.49 44.13
C ASP A 148 18.13 14.62 43.38
N GLN A 149 17.82 15.70 44.10
CA GLN A 149 17.22 16.90 43.50
C GLN A 149 18.17 17.66 42.56
N GLY A 150 19.48 17.43 42.64
CA GLY A 150 20.48 18.15 41.84
C GLY A 150 20.53 17.68 40.39
N TRP A 151 20.14 16.44 40.11
CA TRP A 151 20.07 15.88 38.76
C TRP A 151 18.81 16.32 37.97
N VAL A 152 17.73 16.66 38.67
CA VAL A 152 16.43 16.96 38.06
C VAL A 152 16.45 18.29 37.29
N ARG A 153 16.10 18.26 36.00
CA ARG A 153 15.89 19.46 35.18
C ARG A 153 14.41 19.76 34.96
N ASN A 154 13.59 18.72 34.80
CA ASN A 154 12.13 18.85 34.74
C ASN A 154 11.44 17.60 35.31
N ASP A 155 10.11 17.59 35.32
CA ASP A 155 9.35 16.52 35.98
C ASP A 155 9.50 15.13 35.34
N ILE A 156 9.93 15.02 34.07
CA ILE A 156 10.26 13.72 33.45
C ILE A 156 11.34 13.03 34.28
N ASP A 157 12.36 13.78 34.68
CA ASP A 157 13.51 13.27 35.41
C ASP A 157 13.09 12.69 36.76
N ARG A 158 12.06 13.25 37.40
CA ARG A 158 11.55 12.75 38.68
C ARG A 158 10.91 11.37 38.53
N PHE A 159 10.16 11.13 37.45
CA PHE A 159 9.58 9.80 37.19
C PHE A 159 10.66 8.75 36.96
N ILE A 160 11.69 9.07 36.16
CA ILE A 160 12.81 8.15 35.89
C ILE A 160 13.64 7.92 37.15
N LEU A 161 14.09 9.00 37.79
CA LEU A 161 14.97 8.93 38.96
C LEU A 161 14.31 8.20 40.13
N SER A 162 13.01 8.37 40.35
CA SER A 162 12.30 7.62 41.39
C SER A 162 12.39 6.10 41.21
N ARG A 163 12.35 5.61 39.95
CA ARG A 163 12.47 4.18 39.66
C ARG A 163 13.92 3.70 39.73
N LEU A 164 14.88 4.53 39.32
CA LEU A 164 16.31 4.24 39.50
C LEU A 164 16.67 4.12 40.98
N GLU A 165 16.27 5.10 41.78
CA GLU A 165 16.48 5.12 43.23
C GLU A 165 15.82 3.93 43.92
N ALA A 166 14.62 3.51 43.50
CA ALA A 166 13.95 2.33 44.05
C ALA A 166 14.70 1.01 43.76
N ARG A 167 15.68 1.02 42.87
CA ARG A 167 16.54 -0.12 42.51
C ARG A 167 18.00 0.10 42.88
N ASP A 168 18.28 1.14 43.68
CA ASP A 168 19.64 1.55 44.06
C ASP A 168 20.56 1.80 42.85
N LEU A 169 19.98 2.27 41.74
CA LEU A 169 20.68 2.73 40.56
C LEU A 169 20.78 4.26 40.55
N GLY A 170 21.90 4.76 40.03
CA GLY A 170 22.09 6.17 39.71
C GLY A 170 22.10 6.40 38.20
N PRO A 171 21.73 7.61 37.74
CA PRO A 171 21.83 7.97 36.33
C PRO A 171 23.29 8.11 35.90
N SER A 172 23.52 7.97 34.59
CA SER A 172 24.78 8.26 33.93
C SER A 172 25.07 9.78 33.95
N PRO A 173 26.34 10.20 34.00
CA PRO A 173 26.68 11.62 33.90
C PRO A 173 26.12 12.24 32.62
N GLU A 174 25.98 13.56 32.62
CA GLU A 174 25.60 14.30 31.42
C GLU A 174 26.62 14.08 30.30
N ALA A 175 26.15 13.89 29.07
CA ALA A 175 27.00 13.79 27.90
C ALA A 175 27.75 15.11 27.66
N ASP A 176 28.95 15.01 27.09
CA ASP A 176 29.69 16.21 26.70
C ASP A 176 28.93 17.00 25.62
N LYS A 177 29.23 18.29 25.51
CA LYS A 177 28.52 19.20 24.60
C LYS A 177 28.57 18.76 23.13
N ARG A 178 29.66 18.12 22.67
CA ARG A 178 29.77 17.65 21.28
C ARG A 178 28.79 16.51 21.04
N THR A 179 28.74 15.57 21.97
CA THR A 179 27.80 14.45 21.95
C THR A 179 26.34 14.97 21.96
N LEU A 180 26.03 15.93 22.83
CA LEU A 180 24.70 16.55 22.92
C LEU A 180 24.25 17.23 21.62
N ILE A 181 25.09 18.06 20.98
CA ILE A 181 24.70 18.71 19.71
C ILE A 181 24.58 17.71 18.57
N ARG A 182 25.46 16.70 18.51
CA ARG A 182 25.37 15.64 17.50
C ARG A 182 24.04 14.89 17.63
N ARG A 183 23.72 14.40 18.84
CA ARG A 183 22.47 13.69 19.14
C ARG A 183 21.23 14.52 18.81
N ALA A 184 21.15 15.74 19.35
CA ALA A 184 19.99 16.61 19.15
C ALA A 184 19.78 16.97 17.67
N THR A 185 20.86 17.22 16.92
CA THR A 185 20.77 17.58 15.50
C THR A 185 20.29 16.39 14.67
N TYR A 186 20.78 15.18 14.91
CA TYR A 186 20.28 13.98 14.24
C TYR A 186 18.83 13.67 14.60
N ASP A 187 18.47 13.73 15.88
CA ASP A 187 17.12 13.42 16.34
C ASP A 187 16.08 14.36 15.75
N LEU A 188 16.39 15.66 15.65
CA LEU A 188 15.45 16.64 15.12
C LEU A 188 15.51 16.80 13.62
N THR A 189 16.68 16.68 12.97
CA THR A 189 16.83 17.03 11.54
C THR A 189 17.27 15.88 10.65
N GLY A 190 17.74 14.77 11.23
CA GLY A 190 18.30 13.65 10.51
C GLY A 190 19.67 13.90 9.87
N LEU A 191 20.29 15.06 10.12
CA LEU A 191 21.55 15.50 9.54
C LEU A 191 22.63 15.68 10.64
N PRO A 192 23.91 15.61 10.29
CA PRO A 192 24.98 15.97 11.20
C PRO A 192 25.02 17.50 11.42
N PRO A 193 25.42 17.98 12.61
CA PRO A 193 25.79 19.38 12.78
C PRO A 193 27.06 19.68 11.99
N THR A 194 27.20 20.91 11.49
CA THR A 194 28.44 21.37 10.87
C THR A 194 29.53 21.55 11.93
N ALA A 195 30.81 21.45 11.54
CA ALA A 195 31.94 21.67 12.44
C ALA A 195 31.87 23.03 13.16
N LYS A 196 31.39 24.06 12.45
CA LYS A 196 31.21 25.41 13.00
C LYS A 196 30.11 25.45 14.06
N GLU A 197 28.98 24.79 13.84
CA GLU A 197 27.91 24.71 14.84
C GLU A 197 28.36 23.96 16.09
N VAL A 198 29.12 22.88 15.91
CA VAL A 198 29.73 22.14 17.05
C VAL A 198 30.65 23.06 17.83
N GLU A 199 31.60 23.73 17.18
CA GLU A 199 32.56 24.63 17.82
C GLU A 199 31.85 25.77 18.56
N GLN A 200 30.84 26.39 17.93
CA GLN A 200 30.04 27.45 18.55
C GLN A 200 29.33 26.96 19.81
N PHE A 201 28.66 25.80 19.74
CA PHE A 201 27.92 25.27 20.89
C PHE A 201 28.83 24.82 22.04
N VAL A 202 29.95 24.17 21.72
CA VAL A 202 30.92 23.73 22.73
C VAL A 202 31.45 24.92 23.54
N HIS A 203 31.78 26.03 22.86
CA HIS A 203 32.28 27.25 23.52
C HIS A 203 31.19 28.16 24.10
N ASP A 204 29.91 27.90 23.85
CA ASP A 204 28.80 28.71 24.37
C ASP A 204 28.60 28.48 25.87
N ALA A 205 29.08 29.42 26.69
CA ALA A 205 29.00 29.36 28.15
C ALA A 205 27.66 29.82 28.73
N ALA A 206 26.68 30.22 27.89
CA ALA A 206 25.40 30.70 28.40
C ALA A 206 24.61 29.57 29.09
N ALA A 207 23.94 29.89 30.20
CA ALA A 207 23.17 28.92 30.99
C ALA A 207 22.05 28.21 30.19
N HIS A 208 21.51 28.88 29.15
CA HIS A 208 20.42 28.38 28.30
C HIS A 208 20.90 28.01 26.88
N ALA A 209 22.19 27.72 26.70
CA ALA A 209 22.76 27.41 25.38
C ALA A 209 22.11 26.17 24.74
N TYR A 210 21.80 25.14 25.53
CA TYR A 210 21.19 23.90 25.05
C TYR A 210 19.74 24.11 24.61
N GLU A 211 18.96 24.86 25.37
CA GLU A 211 17.57 25.18 25.06
C GLU A 211 17.48 25.98 23.75
N ARG A 212 18.38 26.96 23.55
CA ARG A 212 18.48 27.69 22.27
C ARG A 212 18.86 26.79 21.10
N LEU A 213 19.71 25.79 21.32
CA LEU A 213 20.05 24.79 20.32
C LEU A 213 18.79 24.01 19.91
N ILE A 214 18.01 23.52 20.87
CA ILE A 214 16.77 22.79 20.60
C ILE A 214 15.76 23.67 19.84
N ASP A 215 15.55 24.91 20.28
CA ASP A 215 14.64 25.84 19.59
C ASP A 215 15.06 26.12 18.14
N ARG A 216 16.36 26.32 17.91
CA ARG A 216 16.91 26.50 16.55
C ARG A 216 16.64 25.28 15.67
N LEU A 217 16.82 24.07 16.20
CA LEU A 217 16.62 22.82 15.47
C LEU A 217 15.13 22.56 15.18
N LEU A 218 14.22 22.89 16.11
CA LEU A 218 12.78 22.74 15.94
C LEU A 218 12.19 23.72 14.90
N VAL A 219 12.82 24.88 14.69
CA VAL A 219 12.44 25.84 13.64
C VAL A 219 13.01 25.46 12.26
N SER A 220 14.01 24.59 12.22
CA SER A 220 14.63 24.16 10.96
C SER A 220 13.61 23.46 10.04
N PRO A 221 13.58 23.76 8.73
CA PRO A 221 12.73 23.05 7.78
C PRO A 221 13.12 21.57 7.63
N ARG A 222 14.32 21.19 8.10
CA ARG A 222 14.78 19.80 8.13
C ARG A 222 14.03 18.95 9.16
N TYR A 223 13.36 19.59 10.13
CA TYR A 223 12.57 18.94 11.16
C TYR A 223 11.44 18.09 10.57
N GLY A 224 10.60 18.70 9.74
CA GLY A 224 9.47 18.03 9.11
C GLY A 224 9.91 16.91 8.17
N GLU A 225 11.07 17.04 7.52
CA GLU A 225 11.63 15.99 6.67
C GLU A 225 12.13 14.77 7.49
N ARG A 226 12.64 14.98 8.71
CA ARG A 226 13.03 13.89 9.63
C ARG A 226 11.81 13.21 10.22
N TRP A 227 10.94 13.98 10.87
CA TRP A 227 9.76 13.44 11.56
C TRP A 227 8.67 12.97 10.60
N GLY A 228 8.59 13.56 9.41
CA GLY A 228 7.71 13.10 8.35
C GLY A 228 8.09 11.71 7.86
N ARG A 229 9.39 11.36 7.81
CA ARG A 229 9.82 10.01 7.43
C ARG A 229 9.29 8.95 8.40
N HIS A 230 9.36 9.22 9.70
CA HIS A 230 8.79 8.32 10.72
C HIS A 230 7.28 8.16 10.57
N TRP A 231 6.56 9.24 10.28
CA TRP A 231 5.11 9.16 10.03
C TRP A 231 4.76 8.36 8.77
N LEU A 232 5.52 8.53 7.69
CA LEU A 232 5.25 7.89 6.42
C LEU A 232 5.43 6.36 6.46
N ASP A 233 6.19 5.84 7.43
CA ASP A 233 6.29 4.41 7.71
C ASP A 233 4.99 3.87 8.36
N VAL A 234 4.41 4.65 9.28
CA VAL A 234 3.09 4.36 9.88
C VAL A 234 1.99 4.42 8.81
N ALA A 235 2.06 5.42 7.93
CA ALA A 235 1.11 5.69 6.85
C ALA A 235 1.28 4.78 5.63
N ARG A 236 2.25 3.84 5.65
CA ARG A 236 2.52 2.87 4.59
C ARG A 236 2.69 3.50 3.19
N TYR A 237 3.34 4.66 3.16
CA TYR A 237 3.51 5.49 1.95
C TYR A 237 4.27 4.77 0.83
N SER A 238 3.78 4.92 -0.40
CA SER A 238 4.45 4.48 -1.62
C SER A 238 4.21 5.46 -2.77
N ASP A 239 5.17 5.57 -3.69
CA ASP A 239 5.00 6.28 -4.96
C ASP A 239 4.37 5.39 -6.06
N SER A 240 4.19 4.10 -5.79
CA SER A 240 3.65 3.12 -6.73
C SER A 240 2.49 2.29 -6.19
N VAL A 241 1.68 1.78 -7.11
CA VAL A 241 0.55 0.87 -6.86
C VAL A 241 1.02 -0.57 -6.61
N ASN A 242 0.13 -1.44 -6.13
CA ASN A 242 0.46 -2.82 -5.73
C ASN A 242 1.15 -3.69 -6.79
N ASP A 243 0.73 -3.59 -8.04
CA ASP A 243 1.24 -4.41 -9.15
C ASP A 243 2.35 -3.68 -9.92
N SER A 244 2.97 -2.63 -9.34
CA SER A 244 3.98 -1.82 -10.06
C SER A 244 5.20 -2.62 -10.48
N VAL A 245 5.52 -3.71 -9.77
CA VAL A 245 6.62 -4.60 -10.15
C VAL A 245 6.42 -5.19 -11.55
N ASN A 246 5.18 -5.50 -11.91
CA ASN A 246 4.81 -6.06 -13.21
C ASN A 246 4.36 -4.98 -14.21
N THR A 247 3.68 -3.93 -13.74
CA THR A 247 3.03 -2.93 -14.61
C THR A 247 3.81 -1.62 -14.77
N GLY A 248 4.79 -1.35 -13.90
CA GLY A 248 5.50 -0.08 -13.84
C GLY A 248 4.66 1.12 -13.38
N GLN A 249 3.41 0.90 -12.95
CA GLN A 249 2.47 1.96 -12.62
C GLN A 249 2.84 2.74 -11.36
N ARG A 250 2.65 4.06 -11.43
CA ARG A 250 2.92 5.02 -10.35
C ARG A 250 1.65 5.77 -9.98
N TYR A 251 1.59 6.23 -8.75
CA TYR A 251 0.60 7.23 -8.36
C TYR A 251 1.03 8.59 -8.95
N PRO A 252 0.15 9.31 -9.67
CA PRO A 252 0.55 10.56 -10.32
C PRO A 252 1.03 11.65 -9.34
N TRP A 253 0.33 11.84 -8.23
CA TRP A 253 0.62 12.90 -7.26
C TRP A 253 0.88 12.40 -5.84
N SER A 254 1.37 11.16 -5.67
CA SER A 254 1.71 10.60 -4.34
C SER A 254 2.53 11.56 -3.48
N TYR A 255 3.55 12.18 -4.08
CA TYR A 255 4.47 13.10 -3.43
C TYR A 255 3.80 14.27 -2.72
N THR A 256 2.58 14.66 -3.13
CA THR A 256 1.85 15.74 -2.49
C THR A 256 1.44 15.41 -1.06
N TYR A 257 1.14 14.14 -0.75
CA TYR A 257 0.87 13.70 0.62
C TYR A 257 2.16 13.72 1.46
N ARG A 258 3.27 13.21 0.91
CA ARG A 258 4.58 13.26 1.58
C ARG A 258 4.98 14.70 1.92
N ASP A 259 4.84 15.59 0.95
CA ASP A 259 5.19 17.00 1.11
C ASP A 259 4.23 17.71 2.09
N TRP A 260 2.95 17.34 2.09
CA TRP A 260 1.99 17.81 3.08
C TRP A 260 2.36 17.36 4.50
N VAL A 261 2.73 16.09 4.71
CA VAL A 261 3.18 15.58 6.02
C VAL A 261 4.39 16.39 6.52
N ILE A 262 5.39 16.58 5.65
CA ILE A 262 6.60 17.35 5.97
C ILE A 262 6.24 18.81 6.33
N GLY A 263 5.39 19.45 5.52
CA GLY A 263 4.93 20.81 5.74
C GLY A 263 4.13 20.96 7.04
N ALA A 264 3.18 20.07 7.29
CA ALA A 264 2.34 20.09 8.50
C ALA A 264 3.16 19.97 9.78
N LEU A 265 4.19 19.12 9.80
CA LEU A 265 5.11 19.00 10.93
C LEU A 265 5.98 20.25 11.08
N ASN A 266 6.50 20.81 9.99
CA ASN A 266 7.28 22.05 10.04
C ASN A 266 6.48 23.25 10.54
N GLU A 267 5.20 23.33 10.19
CA GLU A 267 4.26 24.35 10.67
C GLU A 267 3.79 24.08 12.12
N ASP A 268 4.16 22.95 12.71
CA ASP A 268 3.67 22.47 14.01
C ASP A 268 2.13 22.42 14.05
N LEU A 269 1.53 21.93 12.96
CA LEU A 269 0.10 21.71 12.89
C LEU A 269 -0.31 20.82 14.08
N PRO A 270 -1.27 21.26 14.92
CA PRO A 270 -1.74 20.48 16.06
C PRO A 270 -2.08 19.04 15.64
N TYR A 271 -1.61 18.05 16.39
CA TYR A 271 -1.71 16.65 15.99
C TYR A 271 -3.16 16.16 15.84
N ASP A 272 -4.10 16.71 16.62
CA ASP A 272 -5.54 16.49 16.45
C ASP A 272 -6.02 16.95 15.05
N ARG A 273 -5.57 18.11 14.57
CA ARG A 273 -5.87 18.60 13.21
C ARG A 273 -5.16 17.81 12.13
N PHE A 274 -3.91 17.42 12.38
CA PHE A 274 -3.16 16.54 11.50
C PHE A 274 -3.91 15.22 11.27
N VAL A 275 -4.39 14.56 12.32
CA VAL A 275 -5.19 13.33 12.22
C VAL A 275 -6.55 13.60 11.56
N LEU A 276 -7.23 14.68 11.94
CA LEU A 276 -8.53 15.05 11.37
C LEU A 276 -8.48 15.19 9.85
N TYR A 277 -7.49 15.92 9.33
CA TYR A 277 -7.36 16.13 7.88
C TYR A 277 -7.07 14.83 7.12
N GLN A 278 -6.27 13.94 7.69
CA GLN A 278 -5.97 12.66 7.04
C GLN A 278 -7.18 11.73 6.87
N LEU A 279 -8.19 11.88 7.74
CA LEU A 279 -9.39 11.04 7.72
C LEU A 279 -10.58 11.68 7.01
N ALA A 280 -10.66 13.02 7.01
CA ALA A 280 -11.89 13.70 6.61
C ALA A 280 -11.68 15.16 6.13
N ALA A 281 -10.52 15.52 5.56
CA ALA A 281 -10.27 16.90 5.09
C ALA A 281 -11.37 17.42 4.15
N ASP A 282 -11.83 16.61 3.20
CA ASP A 282 -12.89 16.92 2.22
C ASP A 282 -14.26 17.19 2.87
N ARG A 283 -14.48 16.68 4.09
CA ARG A 283 -15.72 16.85 4.86
C ARG A 283 -15.71 18.07 5.77
N ILE A 284 -14.58 18.77 5.89
CA ILE A 284 -14.47 19.96 6.76
C ILE A 284 -14.88 21.20 5.96
N PRO A 285 -15.92 21.93 6.39
CA PRO A 285 -16.26 23.21 5.78
C PRO A 285 -15.04 24.14 5.81
N THR A 286 -14.84 24.90 4.73
CA THR A 286 -13.77 25.91 4.62
C THR A 286 -12.34 25.38 4.75
N VAL A 287 -12.10 24.08 4.50
CA VAL A 287 -10.75 23.52 4.47
C VAL A 287 -9.92 24.19 3.36
N GLU A 288 -8.68 24.59 3.68
CA GLU A 288 -7.78 25.07 2.63
C GLU A 288 -7.43 23.93 1.66
N PRO A 289 -7.42 24.15 0.33
CA PRO A 289 -7.18 23.09 -0.65
C PRO A 289 -5.91 22.27 -0.41
N ARG A 290 -4.87 22.87 0.17
CA ARG A 290 -3.61 22.17 0.52
C ARG A 290 -3.81 21.01 1.48
N HIS A 291 -4.78 21.08 2.41
CA HIS A 291 -5.04 20.01 3.37
C HIS A 291 -5.76 18.80 2.76
N LEU A 292 -6.29 18.90 1.54
CA LEU A 292 -6.87 17.75 0.83
C LEU A 292 -5.80 16.67 0.54
N ALA A 293 -4.52 17.07 0.43
CA ALA A 293 -3.41 16.14 0.27
C ALA A 293 -3.30 15.14 1.44
N ALA A 294 -3.79 15.49 2.64
CA ALA A 294 -3.78 14.64 3.82
C ALA A 294 -4.53 13.31 3.62
N LEU A 295 -5.55 13.31 2.75
CA LEU A 295 -6.36 12.11 2.42
C LEU A 295 -5.53 10.99 1.78
N GLY A 296 -4.27 11.28 1.38
CA GLY A 296 -3.27 10.29 1.00
C GLY A 296 -3.10 9.17 2.03
N PHE A 297 -3.35 9.43 3.32
CA PHE A 297 -3.34 8.40 4.38
C PHE A 297 -4.30 7.24 4.10
N LEU A 298 -5.46 7.51 3.47
CA LEU A 298 -6.46 6.50 3.12
C LEU A 298 -6.36 6.03 1.66
N SER A 299 -5.83 6.86 0.75
CA SER A 299 -5.81 6.58 -0.70
C SER A 299 -4.51 5.96 -1.21
N LEU A 300 -3.37 6.15 -0.52
CA LEU A 300 -2.05 5.64 -0.96
C LEU A 300 -1.69 4.28 -0.34
N GLY A 301 -2.66 3.62 0.30
CA GLY A 301 -2.54 2.29 0.87
C GLY A 301 -2.54 1.18 -0.18
N ARG A 302 -2.71 -0.06 0.29
CA ARG A 302 -2.68 -1.24 -0.58
C ARG A 302 -4.07 -1.46 -1.19
N GLU A 303 -4.14 -1.54 -2.52
CA GLU A 303 -5.42 -1.76 -3.22
C GLU A 303 -5.58 -3.18 -3.77
N PHE A 304 -6.70 -3.83 -3.48
CA PHE A 304 -6.99 -5.19 -3.93
C PHE A 304 -8.19 -5.17 -4.90
N PRO A 305 -7.97 -4.95 -6.22
CA PRO A 305 -9.06 -4.80 -7.19
C PRO A 305 -10.04 -5.99 -7.21
N ASN A 306 -9.52 -7.20 -7.01
CA ASN A 306 -10.31 -8.43 -7.00
C ASN A 306 -10.89 -8.77 -5.61
N SER A 307 -10.61 -7.96 -4.59
CA SER A 307 -11.13 -8.13 -3.23
C SER A 307 -11.16 -6.81 -2.48
N TYR A 308 -12.15 -5.96 -2.80
CA TYR A 308 -12.36 -4.68 -2.09
C TYR A 308 -12.42 -4.82 -0.55
N PRO A 309 -12.97 -5.89 0.05
CA PRO A 309 -12.90 -6.10 1.49
C PRO A 309 -11.47 -6.07 2.07
N GLU A 310 -10.45 -6.53 1.34
CA GLU A 310 -9.05 -6.45 1.79
C GLU A 310 -8.53 -5.00 1.77
N THR A 311 -8.94 -4.19 0.78
CA THR A 311 -8.62 -2.75 0.75
C THR A 311 -9.22 -2.02 1.95
N VAL A 312 -10.43 -2.40 2.37
CA VAL A 312 -11.09 -1.82 3.55
C VAL A 312 -10.39 -2.27 4.83
N ASP A 313 -10.04 -3.55 4.96
CA ASP A 313 -9.28 -4.08 6.11
C ASP A 313 -7.94 -3.37 6.26
N ASP A 314 -7.20 -3.21 5.17
CA ASP A 314 -5.95 -2.46 5.09
C ASP A 314 -6.08 -1.01 5.61
N ARG A 315 -7.21 -0.33 5.33
CA ARG A 315 -7.50 1.01 5.87
C ARG A 315 -7.88 0.97 7.36
N ILE A 316 -8.72 0.02 7.78
CA ILE A 316 -9.07 -0.18 9.20
C ILE A 316 -7.81 -0.39 10.02
N ASP A 317 -6.90 -1.21 9.50
CA ASP A 317 -5.65 -1.57 10.12
C ASP A 317 -4.74 -0.35 10.31
N ALA A 318 -4.53 0.45 9.27
CA ALA A 318 -3.73 1.67 9.35
C ALA A 318 -4.31 2.69 10.34
N VAL A 319 -5.64 2.86 10.37
CA VAL A 319 -6.32 3.75 11.33
C VAL A 319 -6.17 3.22 12.76
N SER A 320 -6.49 1.95 12.99
CA SER A 320 -6.54 1.37 14.34
C SER A 320 -5.16 1.18 14.95
N ARG A 321 -4.22 0.53 14.25
CA ARG A 321 -2.84 0.36 14.74
C ARG A 321 -2.05 1.65 14.73
N GLY A 322 -2.23 2.49 13.72
CA GLY A 322 -1.50 3.76 13.59
C GLY A 322 -1.89 4.79 14.64
N LEU A 323 -3.20 5.01 14.85
CA LEU A 323 -3.72 6.12 15.66
C LEU A 323 -4.22 5.72 17.06
N LEU A 324 -4.63 4.46 17.23
CA LEU A 324 -5.19 3.96 18.51
C LEU A 324 -4.30 2.89 19.16
N GLY A 325 -3.34 2.31 18.42
CA GLY A 325 -2.51 1.23 18.94
C GLY A 325 -3.32 -0.02 19.29
N LEU A 326 -4.37 -0.33 18.52
CA LEU A 326 -5.21 -1.51 18.74
C LEU A 326 -5.22 -2.43 17.51
N THR A 327 -5.17 -3.75 17.73
CA THR A 327 -5.22 -4.77 16.68
C THR A 327 -6.65 -5.12 16.26
N VAL A 328 -7.43 -4.14 15.80
CA VAL A 328 -8.86 -4.30 15.49
C VAL A 328 -9.11 -5.32 14.37
N SER A 329 -8.23 -5.41 13.36
CA SER A 329 -8.38 -6.36 12.24
C SER A 329 -8.39 -7.83 12.68
N CYS A 330 -7.86 -8.17 13.85
CA CYS A 330 -7.99 -9.52 14.40
C CYS A 330 -9.45 -9.89 14.75
N ALA A 331 -10.34 -8.90 14.92
CA ALA A 331 -11.76 -9.12 15.18
C ALA A 331 -12.60 -9.40 13.92
N ARG A 332 -11.98 -9.42 12.73
CA ARG A 332 -12.65 -9.60 11.43
C ARG A 332 -13.40 -10.92 11.33
N CYS A 333 -12.79 -12.02 11.77
CA CYS A 333 -13.36 -13.36 11.60
C CYS A 333 -14.14 -13.85 12.83
N HIS A 334 -13.75 -13.39 14.01
CA HIS A 334 -14.34 -13.73 15.30
C HIS A 334 -14.06 -12.60 16.30
N ASP A 335 -14.77 -12.56 17.43
CA ASP A 335 -14.50 -11.55 18.47
C ASP A 335 -13.03 -11.61 18.86
N HIS A 336 -12.41 -10.45 19.06
CA HIS A 336 -10.98 -10.38 19.33
C HIS A 336 -10.61 -11.27 20.52
N LYS A 337 -9.59 -12.12 20.34
CA LYS A 337 -9.28 -13.22 21.28
C LYS A 337 -8.98 -12.73 22.71
N PHE A 338 -8.40 -11.55 22.86
CA PHE A 338 -7.93 -11.02 24.14
C PHE A 338 -8.58 -9.69 24.51
N ASP A 339 -8.46 -8.71 23.64
CA ASP A 339 -9.05 -7.37 23.81
C ASP A 339 -10.58 -7.36 23.68
N PRO A 340 -11.27 -6.43 24.37
CA PRO A 340 -12.74 -6.34 24.37
C PRO A 340 -13.25 -5.69 23.07
N ILE A 341 -12.91 -6.27 21.92
CA ILE A 341 -13.28 -5.77 20.60
C ILE A 341 -14.15 -6.84 19.92
N PRO A 342 -15.49 -6.71 19.96
CA PRO A 342 -16.37 -7.63 19.27
C PRO A 342 -16.22 -7.49 17.75
N THR A 343 -16.53 -8.54 17.00
CA THR A 343 -16.56 -8.54 15.54
C THR A 343 -17.44 -7.41 14.99
N THR A 344 -18.53 -7.09 15.69
CA THR A 344 -19.41 -5.98 15.30
C THR A 344 -18.71 -4.62 15.30
N ASP A 345 -17.65 -4.41 16.10
CA ASP A 345 -16.90 -3.16 16.07
C ASP A 345 -15.98 -3.06 14.86
N TYR A 346 -15.34 -4.17 14.47
CA TYR A 346 -14.61 -4.23 13.20
C TYR A 346 -15.54 -3.89 12.03
N TYR A 347 -16.73 -4.52 11.98
CA TYR A 347 -17.69 -4.26 10.89
C TYR A 347 -18.36 -2.88 10.96
N SER A 348 -18.33 -2.23 12.12
CA SER A 348 -18.74 -0.83 12.27
C SER A 348 -17.73 0.10 11.59
N LEU A 349 -16.43 -0.14 11.77
CA LEU A 349 -15.39 0.59 11.03
C LEU A 349 -15.37 0.23 9.54
N TYR A 350 -15.62 -1.05 9.21
CA TYR A 350 -15.80 -1.49 7.83
C TYR A 350 -16.93 -0.71 7.15
N SER A 351 -18.07 -0.53 7.82
CA SER A 351 -19.18 0.28 7.29
C SER A 351 -18.79 1.74 7.03
N ILE A 352 -17.82 2.30 7.74
CA ILE A 352 -17.34 3.66 7.48
C ILE A 352 -16.41 3.69 6.27
N LEU A 353 -15.48 2.74 6.20
CA LEU A 353 -14.38 2.74 5.23
C LEU A 353 -14.70 1.98 3.92
N SER A 354 -15.78 1.21 3.87
CA SER A 354 -16.33 0.63 2.64
C SER A 354 -17.21 1.61 1.85
N ASN A 355 -17.61 2.72 2.47
CA ASN A 355 -18.43 3.76 1.84
C ASN A 355 -17.60 4.95 1.32
N ILE A 356 -16.37 4.68 0.86
CA ILE A 356 -15.53 5.62 0.11
C ILE A 356 -15.17 5.10 -1.26
N ARG A 357 -14.93 6.06 -2.15
CA ARG A 357 -14.28 5.83 -3.45
C ARG A 357 -13.25 6.91 -3.74
N GLU A 358 -12.39 6.66 -4.72
CA GLU A 358 -11.61 7.73 -5.35
C GLU A 358 -12.57 8.65 -6.12
N PRO A 359 -12.41 9.99 -6.02
CA PRO A 359 -13.22 10.92 -6.80
C PRO A 359 -12.91 10.78 -8.30
N LYS A 360 -13.92 11.03 -9.15
CA LYS A 360 -13.75 10.94 -10.62
C LYS A 360 -12.63 11.86 -11.15
N GLU A 361 -12.48 13.03 -10.54
CA GLU A 361 -11.37 13.94 -10.79
C GLU A 361 -10.69 14.26 -9.45
N LEU A 362 -9.38 14.02 -9.36
CA LEU A 362 -8.62 14.30 -8.15
C LEU A 362 -8.62 15.81 -7.83
N PRO A 363 -8.87 16.24 -6.57
CA PRO A 363 -8.94 17.66 -6.22
C PRO A 363 -7.63 18.40 -6.48
N ARG A 364 -7.69 19.63 -6.99
CA ARG A 364 -6.52 20.50 -7.15
C ARG A 364 -6.09 21.08 -5.81
N LEU A 365 -4.79 21.15 -5.56
CA LEU A 365 -4.23 21.69 -4.32
C LEU A 365 -3.96 23.21 -4.36
N GLY A 366 -4.06 23.83 -5.54
CA GLY A 366 -3.83 25.24 -5.76
C GLY A 366 -4.81 25.87 -6.74
N LYS A 367 -4.74 27.20 -6.90
CA LYS A 367 -5.59 27.92 -7.86
C LYS A 367 -5.30 27.43 -9.28
N PRO A 368 -6.33 27.33 -10.16
CA PRO A 368 -6.11 27.06 -11.57
C PRO A 368 -5.15 28.08 -12.19
N SER A 369 -4.02 27.62 -12.71
CA SER A 369 -3.22 28.37 -13.67
C SER A 369 -3.56 27.90 -15.09
N GLY A 370 -3.33 28.74 -16.10
CA GLY A 370 -3.37 28.28 -17.49
C GLY A 370 -2.41 27.11 -17.71
N LEU A 371 -2.72 26.26 -18.69
CA LEU A 371 -1.85 25.14 -19.05
C LEU A 371 -0.58 25.66 -19.72
N SER A 372 0.58 25.17 -19.31
CA SER A 372 1.81 25.33 -20.09
C SER A 372 1.69 24.56 -21.41
N GLN A 373 2.50 24.90 -22.41
CA GLN A 373 2.51 24.19 -23.70
C GLN A 373 2.70 22.66 -23.51
N LYS A 374 3.56 22.26 -22.58
CA LYS A 374 3.78 20.84 -22.23
C LYS A 374 2.54 20.20 -21.60
N GLN A 375 1.84 20.93 -20.74
CA GLN A 375 0.58 20.45 -20.14
C GLN A 375 -0.54 20.31 -21.17
N THR A 376 -0.62 21.20 -22.17
CA THR A 376 -1.57 21.08 -23.28
C THR A 376 -1.36 19.79 -24.06
N VAL A 377 -0.11 19.46 -24.41
CA VAL A 377 0.23 18.21 -25.11
C VAL A 377 -0.21 16.98 -24.31
N TYR A 378 0.03 16.98 -22.99
CA TYR A 378 -0.43 15.89 -22.13
C TYR A 378 -1.95 15.77 -22.06
N GLN A 379 -2.65 16.90 -21.96
CA GLN A 379 -4.12 16.90 -21.93
C GLN A 379 -4.69 16.31 -23.23
N GLU A 380 -4.18 16.72 -24.38
CA GLU A 380 -4.62 16.16 -25.67
C GLU A 380 -4.37 14.65 -25.77
N ARG A 381 -3.25 14.15 -25.23
CA ARG A 381 -2.96 12.71 -25.16
C ARG A 381 -3.94 11.97 -24.25
N LEU A 382 -4.20 12.52 -23.05
CA LEU A 382 -5.17 11.94 -22.11
C LEU A 382 -6.57 11.88 -22.71
N ASP A 383 -7.00 12.95 -23.40
CA ASP A 383 -8.29 13.02 -24.08
C ASP A 383 -8.39 11.99 -25.22
N ARG A 384 -7.29 11.77 -25.97
CA ARG A 384 -7.22 10.70 -26.97
C ARG A 384 -7.39 9.31 -26.35
N ILE A 385 -6.70 9.01 -25.25
CA ILE A 385 -6.79 7.72 -24.56
C ILE A 385 -8.21 7.50 -24.00
N GLU A 386 -8.82 8.54 -23.41
CA GLU A 386 -10.19 8.44 -22.90
C GLU A 386 -11.20 8.28 -24.04
N LYS A 387 -11.02 8.97 -25.16
CA LYS A 387 -11.84 8.76 -26.37
C LYS A 387 -11.74 7.33 -26.89
N VAL A 388 -10.54 6.75 -26.90
CA VAL A 388 -10.30 5.34 -27.23
C VAL A 388 -11.05 4.42 -26.28
N TYR A 389 -10.98 4.67 -24.97
CA TYR A 389 -11.71 3.90 -23.96
C TYR A 389 -13.23 3.93 -24.21
N GLN A 390 -13.79 5.11 -24.46
CA GLN A 390 -15.22 5.26 -24.73
C GLN A 390 -15.63 4.62 -26.06
N GLN A 391 -14.85 4.79 -27.13
CA GLN A 391 -15.11 4.15 -28.43
C GLN A 391 -15.06 2.62 -28.34
N TYR A 392 -14.13 2.08 -27.56
CA TYR A 392 -14.06 0.64 -27.31
C TYR A 392 -15.33 0.15 -26.62
N ARG A 393 -15.77 0.82 -25.55
CA ARG A 393 -17.01 0.50 -24.84
C ARG A 393 -18.23 0.54 -25.76
N VAL A 394 -18.43 1.66 -26.47
CA VAL A 394 -19.58 1.82 -27.40
C VAL A 394 -19.60 0.73 -28.46
N ARG A 395 -18.45 0.44 -29.09
CA ARG A 395 -18.36 -0.58 -30.13
C ARG A 395 -18.64 -1.98 -29.59
N ARG A 396 -18.00 -2.35 -28.47
CA ARG A 396 -18.17 -3.69 -27.87
C ARG A 396 -19.54 -3.90 -27.28
N ASP A 397 -20.13 -2.87 -26.67
CA ASP A 397 -21.51 -2.89 -26.20
C ASP A 397 -22.48 -3.19 -27.36
N ALA A 398 -22.37 -2.43 -28.47
CA ALA A 398 -23.18 -2.66 -29.67
C ALA A 398 -22.99 -4.07 -30.25
N GLU A 399 -21.75 -4.57 -30.34
CA GLU A 399 -21.44 -5.93 -30.80
C GLU A 399 -22.07 -7.01 -29.88
N MET A 400 -22.01 -6.82 -28.56
CA MET A 400 -22.56 -7.76 -27.58
C MET A 400 -24.09 -7.73 -27.56
N VAL A 401 -24.71 -6.55 -27.57
CA VAL A 401 -26.17 -6.39 -27.66
C VAL A 401 -26.69 -7.01 -28.96
N ALA A 402 -26.02 -6.76 -30.10
CA ALA A 402 -26.37 -7.41 -31.37
C ALA A 402 -26.24 -8.93 -31.29
N PHE A 403 -25.19 -9.45 -30.64
CA PHE A 403 -25.04 -10.88 -30.41
C PHE A 403 -26.18 -11.45 -29.55
N PHE A 404 -26.52 -10.80 -28.43
CA PHE A 404 -27.62 -11.23 -27.56
C PHE A 404 -28.95 -11.27 -28.30
N LYS A 405 -29.22 -10.29 -29.18
CA LYS A 405 -30.41 -10.29 -30.05
C LYS A 405 -30.54 -11.53 -30.91
N THR A 406 -29.43 -12.13 -31.35
CA THR A 406 -29.48 -13.42 -32.09
C THR A 406 -29.90 -14.60 -31.20
N GLN A 407 -29.69 -14.50 -29.89
CA GLN A 407 -30.04 -15.49 -28.88
C GLN A 407 -31.37 -15.19 -28.16
N ALA A 408 -32.20 -14.27 -28.67
CA ALA A 408 -33.42 -13.85 -28.00
C ALA A 408 -34.35 -15.02 -27.62
N ALA A 409 -34.48 -16.01 -28.51
CA ALA A 409 -35.28 -17.21 -28.24
C ALA A 409 -34.70 -18.05 -27.10
N ASP A 410 -33.37 -18.23 -27.05
CA ASP A 410 -32.71 -19.01 -26.00
C ASP A 410 -32.82 -18.33 -24.64
N TYR A 411 -32.75 -16.99 -24.58
CA TYR A 411 -32.98 -16.25 -23.35
C TYR A 411 -34.43 -16.36 -22.86
N MET A 412 -35.43 -16.32 -23.74
CA MET A 412 -36.84 -16.51 -23.37
C MET A 412 -37.07 -17.90 -22.77
N VAL A 413 -36.53 -18.95 -23.41
CA VAL A 413 -36.65 -20.33 -22.91
C VAL A 413 -35.87 -20.49 -21.60
N ALA A 414 -34.64 -19.97 -21.51
CA ALA A 414 -33.84 -20.05 -20.29
C ALA A 414 -34.46 -19.25 -19.12
N ALA A 415 -35.12 -18.12 -19.38
CA ALA A 415 -35.78 -17.34 -18.33
C ALA A 415 -36.94 -18.11 -17.70
N ARG A 416 -37.63 -18.94 -18.50
CA ARG A 416 -38.65 -19.88 -18.03
C ARG A 416 -38.04 -21.06 -17.29
N ASP A 417 -37.03 -21.70 -17.86
CA ASP A 417 -36.37 -22.86 -17.24
C ASP A 417 -35.69 -22.49 -15.91
N ALA A 418 -35.31 -21.22 -15.74
CA ALA A 418 -34.77 -20.66 -14.50
C ALA A 418 -35.83 -20.34 -13.42
N GLU A 419 -37.11 -20.63 -13.66
CA GLU A 419 -38.17 -20.44 -12.66
C GLU A 419 -38.13 -21.56 -11.61
N GLY A 420 -38.08 -21.18 -10.33
CA GLY A 420 -37.94 -22.15 -9.23
C GLY A 420 -36.52 -22.67 -8.99
N LEU A 421 -35.56 -22.43 -9.91
CA LEU A 421 -34.15 -22.77 -9.72
C LEU A 421 -33.47 -21.89 -8.66
N SER A 422 -32.55 -22.48 -7.92
CA SER A 422 -31.59 -21.78 -7.06
C SER A 422 -30.56 -20.99 -7.88
N ASN A 423 -29.83 -20.05 -7.25
CA ASN A 423 -28.81 -19.26 -7.95
C ASN A 423 -27.72 -20.13 -8.59
N LEU A 424 -27.32 -21.23 -7.93
CA LEU A 424 -26.30 -22.15 -8.45
C LEU A 424 -26.81 -22.89 -9.70
N GLU A 425 -28.05 -23.36 -9.69
CA GLU A 425 -28.67 -24.03 -10.83
C GLU A 425 -28.88 -23.06 -12.01
N VAL A 426 -29.15 -21.78 -11.73
CA VAL A 426 -29.19 -20.73 -12.77
C VAL A 426 -27.80 -20.49 -13.38
N GLU A 427 -26.73 -20.47 -12.57
CA GLU A 427 -25.36 -20.36 -13.08
C GLU A 427 -24.95 -21.56 -13.94
N GLU A 428 -25.38 -22.77 -13.57
CA GLU A 428 -25.18 -23.98 -14.38
C GLU A 428 -25.95 -23.89 -15.71
N LEU A 429 -27.24 -23.51 -15.68
CA LEU A 429 -28.06 -23.30 -16.88
C LEU A 429 -27.44 -22.27 -17.84
N VAL A 430 -26.93 -21.16 -17.31
CA VAL A 430 -26.27 -20.10 -18.09
C VAL A 430 -25.02 -20.65 -18.79
N ARG A 431 -24.22 -21.45 -18.08
CA ARG A 431 -23.00 -22.07 -18.60
C ARG A 431 -23.29 -23.07 -19.71
N ASP A 432 -24.24 -23.98 -19.48
CA ASP A 432 -24.61 -25.03 -20.43
C ASP A 432 -25.15 -24.45 -21.74
N ARG A 433 -25.89 -23.34 -21.65
CA ARG A 433 -26.48 -22.67 -22.81
C ARG A 433 -25.63 -21.55 -23.38
N GLN A 434 -24.44 -21.30 -22.82
CA GLN A 434 -23.54 -20.21 -23.23
C GLN A 434 -24.25 -18.85 -23.29
N LEU A 435 -25.07 -18.56 -22.27
CA LEU A 435 -25.82 -17.31 -22.15
C LEU A 435 -25.06 -16.31 -21.25
N ASN A 436 -25.49 -15.05 -21.25
CA ASN A 436 -25.05 -14.05 -20.30
C ASN A 436 -26.00 -14.00 -19.10
N GLN A 437 -25.47 -14.19 -17.89
CA GLN A 437 -26.25 -14.24 -16.65
C GLN A 437 -27.04 -12.95 -16.39
N TYR A 438 -26.45 -11.79 -16.66
CA TYR A 438 -27.08 -10.50 -16.42
C TYR A 438 -28.25 -10.26 -17.37
N VAL A 439 -28.08 -10.57 -18.66
CA VAL A 439 -29.14 -10.49 -19.67
C VAL A 439 -30.28 -11.45 -19.34
N LEU A 440 -29.97 -12.68 -18.91
CA LEU A 440 -30.98 -13.62 -18.42
C LEU A 440 -31.76 -13.04 -17.22
N GLY A 441 -31.07 -12.37 -16.30
CA GLY A 441 -31.71 -11.65 -15.18
C GLY A 441 -32.69 -10.57 -15.64
N ARG A 442 -32.34 -9.80 -16.68
CA ARG A 442 -33.24 -8.81 -17.29
C ARG A 442 -34.47 -9.44 -17.92
N TRP A 443 -34.33 -10.56 -18.63
CA TRP A 443 -35.46 -11.33 -19.17
C TRP A 443 -36.38 -11.88 -18.08
N ARG A 444 -35.82 -12.45 -17.00
CA ARG A 444 -36.60 -12.93 -15.84
C ARG A 444 -37.37 -11.81 -15.15
N LYS A 445 -36.75 -10.64 -14.99
CA LYS A 445 -37.40 -9.44 -14.44
C LYS A 445 -38.54 -8.98 -15.35
N PHE A 446 -38.28 -8.85 -16.65
CA PHE A 446 -39.28 -8.44 -17.64
C PHE A 446 -40.50 -9.36 -17.62
N LEU A 447 -40.32 -10.69 -17.67
CA LEU A 447 -41.42 -11.66 -17.66
C LEU A 447 -42.22 -11.67 -16.34
N ARG A 448 -41.56 -11.37 -15.20
CA ARG A 448 -42.23 -11.21 -13.91
C ARG A 448 -43.06 -9.93 -13.84
N GLU A 449 -42.54 -8.82 -14.36
CA GLU A 449 -43.20 -7.52 -14.35
C GLU A 449 -44.31 -7.43 -15.42
N SER A 450 -44.24 -8.24 -16.47
CA SER A 450 -45.27 -8.34 -17.51
C SER A 450 -46.48 -9.21 -17.11
N LYS A 451 -46.60 -9.63 -15.84
CA LYS A 451 -47.72 -10.45 -15.34
C LYS A 451 -49.03 -9.65 -15.29
N GLU A 452 -49.69 -9.52 -16.44
CA GLU A 452 -51.15 -9.69 -16.53
C GLU A 452 -51.42 -11.10 -17.08
N ALA A 453 -51.93 -11.98 -16.22
CA ALA A 453 -52.32 -13.39 -16.44
C ALA A 453 -51.20 -14.45 -16.59
N ASP A 454 -51.41 -15.56 -15.87
CA ASP A 454 -50.57 -16.75 -15.71
C ASP A 454 -50.52 -17.61 -17.00
N PRO A 455 -49.39 -17.69 -17.72
CA PRO A 455 -49.28 -18.43 -18.99
C PRO A 455 -49.39 -19.95 -18.83
N GLU A 456 -49.15 -20.49 -17.63
CA GLU A 456 -48.93 -21.93 -17.42
C GLU A 456 -50.24 -22.72 -17.41
N LYS A 457 -51.36 -22.11 -17.01
CA LYS A 457 -52.70 -22.71 -17.13
C LYS A 457 -53.27 -22.69 -18.55
N GLU A 458 -52.78 -21.82 -19.43
CA GLU A 458 -53.19 -21.80 -20.85
C GLU A 458 -52.29 -22.64 -21.76
N PHE A 459 -50.98 -22.69 -21.48
CA PHE A 459 -50.00 -23.37 -22.34
C PHE A 459 -50.15 -24.89 -22.36
N ALA A 460 -50.40 -25.53 -21.21
CA ALA A 460 -50.54 -26.98 -21.10
C ALA A 460 -51.93 -27.50 -21.52
N THR A 461 -52.97 -26.66 -21.48
CA THR A 461 -54.37 -27.13 -21.54
C THR A 461 -55.10 -26.79 -22.85
N LYS A 462 -54.62 -25.85 -23.67
CA LYS A 462 -55.36 -25.39 -24.87
C LYS A 462 -54.46 -25.03 -26.06
N TRP A 463 -53.74 -26.03 -26.57
CA TRP A 463 -52.98 -25.91 -27.81
C TRP A 463 -53.80 -25.46 -29.04
N PRO A 464 -55.13 -25.71 -29.16
CA PRO A 464 -55.94 -25.13 -30.24
C PRO A 464 -56.41 -23.67 -30.04
N SER A 465 -56.20 -23.06 -28.87
CA SER A 465 -56.57 -21.65 -28.63
C SER A 465 -55.39 -20.73 -28.29
N ALA A 466 -54.15 -21.19 -28.49
CA ALA A 466 -52.94 -20.36 -28.44
C ALA A 466 -52.86 -19.28 -29.55
N ARG A 467 -53.92 -19.15 -30.37
CA ARG A 467 -54.20 -17.96 -31.17
C ARG A 467 -54.53 -16.71 -30.33
N ARG A 468 -54.78 -16.83 -29.01
CA ARG A 468 -55.20 -15.69 -28.15
C ARG A 468 -54.10 -15.02 -27.35
N THR A 469 -52.94 -15.64 -27.13
CA THR A 469 -51.82 -15.05 -26.35
C THR A 469 -50.89 -14.17 -27.16
N ALA A 470 -50.98 -14.21 -28.50
CA ALA A 470 -50.35 -13.22 -29.37
C ALA A 470 -51.15 -11.89 -29.44
N ARG A 471 -52.14 -11.70 -28.55
CA ARG A 471 -52.89 -10.45 -28.46
C ARG A 471 -51.98 -9.28 -28.15
N GLY A 472 -51.89 -8.37 -29.12
CA GLY A 472 -51.31 -7.04 -28.95
C GLY A 472 -50.49 -6.55 -30.15
N ASN A 473 -50.09 -7.46 -31.05
CA ASN A 473 -49.37 -7.09 -32.27
C ASN A 473 -49.63 -8.09 -33.42
N SER A 474 -50.32 -7.65 -34.48
CA SER A 474 -50.74 -8.53 -35.58
C SER A 474 -49.58 -9.15 -36.36
N LEU A 475 -48.37 -8.56 -36.26
CA LEU A 475 -47.16 -9.02 -36.94
C LEU A 475 -46.55 -10.25 -36.27
N ILE A 476 -46.72 -10.39 -34.95
CA ILE A 476 -46.34 -11.60 -34.20
C ILE A 476 -47.36 -12.71 -34.48
N GLU A 477 -48.65 -12.37 -34.45
CA GLU A 477 -49.75 -13.31 -34.79
C GLU A 477 -49.55 -13.94 -36.17
N ALA A 478 -49.20 -13.13 -37.18
CA ALA A 478 -48.94 -13.59 -38.53
C ALA A 478 -47.75 -14.57 -38.62
N GLU A 479 -46.66 -14.33 -37.90
CA GLU A 479 -45.50 -15.23 -37.90
C GLU A 479 -45.77 -16.54 -37.16
N VAL A 480 -46.53 -16.47 -36.06
CA VAL A 480 -46.96 -17.63 -35.29
C VAL A 480 -47.91 -18.50 -36.11
N ASP A 481 -48.90 -17.90 -36.78
CA ASP A 481 -49.86 -18.62 -37.64
C ASP A 481 -49.19 -19.24 -38.89
N ALA A 482 -48.11 -18.61 -39.39
CA ALA A 482 -47.34 -19.13 -40.54
C ALA A 482 -46.42 -20.31 -40.19
N LYS A 483 -46.20 -20.61 -38.90
CA LYS A 483 -45.29 -21.65 -38.42
C LYS A 483 -46.04 -22.75 -37.68
N ALA A 484 -45.62 -24.00 -37.89
CA ALA A 484 -46.07 -25.11 -37.06
C ALA A 484 -45.37 -25.06 -35.70
N ILE A 485 -45.90 -24.24 -34.79
CA ILE A 485 -45.42 -24.19 -33.40
C ILE A 485 -45.76 -25.55 -32.77
N ALA A 486 -44.82 -26.22 -32.10
CA ALA A 486 -45.07 -27.47 -31.40
C ALA A 486 -44.51 -27.48 -29.98
N SER A 487 -43.71 -26.46 -29.64
CA SER A 487 -43.02 -26.31 -28.37
C SER A 487 -42.86 -24.84 -27.96
N LEU A 488 -42.52 -24.60 -26.69
CA LEU A 488 -42.14 -23.26 -26.21
C LEU A 488 -40.94 -22.70 -26.98
N ARG A 489 -40.02 -23.56 -27.41
CA ARG A 489 -38.86 -23.16 -28.22
C ARG A 489 -39.28 -22.67 -29.60
N ASP A 490 -40.26 -23.30 -30.24
CA ASP A 490 -40.79 -22.85 -31.54
C ASP A 490 -41.48 -21.49 -31.41
N LEU A 491 -42.21 -21.28 -30.31
CA LEU A 491 -42.87 -20.01 -30.01
C LEU A 491 -41.84 -18.90 -29.77
N ALA A 492 -40.85 -19.15 -28.92
CA ALA A 492 -39.74 -18.22 -28.69
C ALA A 492 -38.99 -17.90 -29.99
N GLY A 493 -38.83 -18.91 -30.86
CA GLY A 493 -38.27 -18.74 -32.21
C GLY A 493 -39.11 -17.83 -33.12
N ALA A 494 -40.44 -17.97 -33.12
CA ALA A 494 -41.33 -17.07 -33.87
C ALA A 494 -41.23 -15.63 -33.38
N TYR A 495 -41.22 -15.42 -32.06
CA TYR A 495 -41.00 -14.10 -31.46
C TYR A 495 -39.63 -13.53 -31.85
N ALA A 496 -38.55 -14.30 -31.73
CA ALA A 496 -37.22 -13.84 -32.08
C ALA A 496 -37.10 -13.41 -33.55
N VAL A 497 -37.74 -14.13 -34.48
CA VAL A 497 -37.76 -13.75 -35.91
C VAL A 497 -38.48 -12.42 -36.13
N VAL A 498 -39.62 -12.20 -35.48
CA VAL A 498 -40.36 -10.94 -35.60
C VAL A 498 -39.56 -9.79 -34.97
N LEU A 499 -39.05 -9.98 -33.76
CA LEU A 499 -38.23 -8.98 -33.08
C LEU A 499 -36.99 -8.61 -33.92
N GLY A 500 -36.33 -9.58 -34.55
CA GLY A 500 -35.22 -9.35 -35.48
C GLY A 500 -35.63 -8.58 -36.74
N ARG A 501 -36.81 -8.87 -37.31
CA ARG A 501 -37.33 -8.16 -38.50
C ARG A 501 -37.57 -6.68 -38.25
N TYR A 502 -37.93 -6.32 -37.01
CA TYR A 502 -38.24 -4.94 -36.61
C TYR A 502 -37.11 -4.26 -35.81
N ASP A 503 -35.92 -4.87 -35.70
CA ASP A 503 -34.74 -4.26 -35.06
C ASP A 503 -33.99 -3.32 -36.02
N ARG A 504 -34.49 -2.09 -36.18
CA ARG A 504 -33.77 -1.06 -36.95
C ARG A 504 -33.85 0.33 -36.32
N PRO A 505 -32.88 1.21 -36.57
CA PRO A 505 -32.85 2.53 -35.96
C PRO A 505 -33.95 3.46 -36.49
N GLU A 506 -34.37 3.34 -37.76
CA GLU A 506 -35.40 4.21 -38.36
C GLU A 506 -36.82 3.71 -38.08
N PRO A 507 -37.80 4.62 -37.86
CA PRO A 507 -39.21 4.23 -37.74
C PRO A 507 -39.74 3.55 -39.01
N PHE A 508 -40.77 2.73 -38.86
CA PHE A 508 -41.46 2.04 -39.96
C PHE A 508 -42.61 2.86 -40.53
N GLY A 509 -43.12 3.85 -39.78
CA GLY A 509 -44.32 4.59 -40.17
C GLY A 509 -45.60 3.78 -40.01
N ASP A 510 -45.48 2.56 -39.48
CA ASP A 510 -46.59 1.68 -39.10
C ASP A 510 -46.63 1.57 -37.56
N PRO A 511 -47.75 1.91 -36.90
CA PRO A 511 -47.84 1.91 -35.44
C PRO A 511 -47.59 0.57 -34.75
N GLU A 512 -47.75 -0.57 -35.43
CA GLU A 512 -47.47 -1.89 -34.85
C GLU A 512 -46.00 -2.30 -35.00
N ALA A 513 -45.40 -2.03 -36.16
CA ALA A 513 -43.98 -2.19 -36.39
C ALA A 513 -43.16 -1.24 -35.50
N ASP A 514 -43.62 0.00 -35.31
CA ASP A 514 -42.96 0.98 -34.44
C ASP A 514 -43.09 0.64 -32.95
N ARG A 515 -44.17 -0.06 -32.54
CA ARG A 515 -44.28 -0.64 -31.19
C ARG A 515 -43.28 -1.77 -30.97
N LEU A 516 -43.08 -2.67 -31.94
CA LEU A 516 -42.07 -3.73 -31.85
C LEU A 516 -40.65 -3.17 -31.85
N ARG A 517 -40.37 -2.20 -32.73
CA ARG A 517 -39.10 -1.47 -32.72
C ARG A 517 -38.85 -0.82 -31.35
N GLY A 518 -39.88 -0.17 -30.79
CA GLY A 518 -39.82 0.46 -29.47
C GLY A 518 -39.60 -0.54 -28.33
N PHE A 519 -40.10 -1.77 -28.45
CA PHE A 519 -39.82 -2.84 -27.50
C PHE A 519 -38.38 -3.35 -27.63
N VAL A 520 -37.89 -3.63 -28.84
CA VAL A 520 -36.54 -4.18 -29.05
C VAL A 520 -35.46 -3.18 -28.65
N ARG A 521 -35.62 -1.90 -29.00
CA ARG A 521 -34.62 -0.83 -28.80
C ARG A 521 -34.91 0.10 -27.61
N GLY A 522 -36.02 -0.11 -26.92
CA GLY A 522 -36.42 0.74 -25.80
C GLY A 522 -35.62 0.45 -24.53
N PRO A 523 -35.52 1.41 -23.59
CA PRO A 523 -34.77 1.24 -22.34
C PRO A 523 -35.35 0.16 -21.41
N LYS A 524 -36.62 -0.25 -21.63
CA LYS A 524 -37.29 -1.34 -20.91
C LYS A 524 -37.10 -2.71 -21.57
N SER A 525 -36.41 -2.76 -22.70
CA SER A 525 -36.09 -4.01 -23.39
C SER A 525 -35.23 -4.89 -22.48
N PRO A 526 -35.54 -6.19 -22.33
CA PRO A 526 -34.66 -7.11 -21.64
C PRO A 526 -33.36 -7.38 -22.42
N ILE A 527 -33.32 -7.08 -23.72
CA ILE A 527 -32.20 -7.38 -24.63
C ILE A 527 -31.39 -6.16 -25.06
N GLU A 528 -31.95 -4.95 -24.96
CA GLU A 528 -31.20 -3.71 -25.11
C GLU A 528 -30.59 -3.34 -23.75
N VAL A 529 -29.28 -3.53 -23.62
CA VAL A 529 -28.52 -3.20 -22.42
C VAL A 529 -27.97 -1.78 -22.58
N PRO A 530 -28.24 -0.84 -21.66
CA PRO A 530 -27.65 0.50 -21.71
C PRO A 530 -26.12 0.44 -21.58
N LEU A 531 -25.41 1.36 -22.24
CA LEU A 531 -23.95 1.44 -22.22
C LEU A 531 -23.37 1.59 -20.79
N GLU A 532 -24.14 2.22 -19.89
CA GLU A 532 -23.81 2.35 -18.48
C GLU A 532 -23.70 1.00 -17.76
N GLU A 533 -24.38 -0.03 -18.27
CA GLU A 533 -24.39 -1.39 -17.74
C GLU A 533 -23.41 -2.32 -18.47
N PHE A 534 -22.61 -1.80 -19.42
CA PHE A 534 -21.68 -2.60 -20.22
C PHE A 534 -20.77 -3.50 -19.38
N GLU A 535 -20.30 -3.01 -18.22
CA GLU A 535 -19.42 -3.79 -17.34
C GLU A 535 -20.06 -5.09 -16.81
N LEU A 536 -21.40 -5.14 -16.75
CA LEU A 536 -22.17 -6.30 -16.30
C LEU A 536 -22.32 -7.37 -17.39
N ILE A 537 -22.08 -7.01 -18.66
CA ILE A 537 -22.22 -7.93 -19.80
C ILE A 537 -20.90 -8.26 -20.50
N CYS A 538 -19.85 -7.46 -20.28
CA CYS A 538 -18.58 -7.60 -20.95
C CYS A 538 -17.84 -8.90 -20.57
N THR A 539 -17.06 -9.43 -21.51
CA THR A 539 -16.25 -10.63 -21.28
C THR A 539 -15.00 -10.33 -20.46
N GLU A 540 -14.32 -11.36 -19.96
CA GLU A 540 -13.02 -11.18 -19.30
C GLU A 540 -11.97 -10.55 -20.24
N GLY A 541 -12.01 -10.90 -21.54
CA GLY A 541 -11.17 -10.24 -22.55
C GLY A 541 -11.46 -8.74 -22.67
N ASP A 542 -12.73 -8.35 -22.64
CA ASP A 542 -13.14 -6.94 -22.67
C ASP A 542 -12.67 -6.19 -21.42
N ARG A 543 -12.79 -6.80 -20.23
CA ARG A 543 -12.26 -6.24 -18.98
C ARG A 543 -10.75 -6.04 -19.05
N ASN A 544 -10.02 -7.02 -19.57
CA ASN A 544 -8.57 -6.94 -19.74
C ASN A 544 -8.17 -5.82 -20.70
N ASN A 545 -8.91 -5.64 -21.80
CA ASN A 545 -8.66 -4.55 -22.74
C ASN A 545 -8.96 -3.18 -22.14
N MET A 546 -10.10 -3.02 -21.46
CA MET A 546 -10.47 -1.80 -20.74
C MET A 546 -9.44 -1.46 -19.65
N ARG A 547 -9.01 -2.46 -18.88
CA ARG A 547 -7.95 -2.31 -17.87
C ARG A 547 -6.64 -1.86 -18.52
N SER A 548 -6.25 -2.45 -19.65
CA SER A 548 -5.05 -2.05 -20.39
C SER A 548 -5.10 -0.59 -20.84
N ILE A 549 -6.24 -0.11 -21.34
CA ILE A 549 -6.42 1.30 -21.72
C ILE A 549 -6.33 2.21 -20.48
N ARG A 550 -6.98 1.84 -19.36
CA ARG A 550 -6.91 2.62 -18.11
C ARG A 550 -5.50 2.64 -17.53
N VAL A 551 -4.76 1.54 -17.63
CA VAL A 551 -3.35 1.48 -17.20
C VAL A 551 -2.51 2.52 -17.93
N ARG A 552 -2.71 2.69 -19.24
CA ARG A 552 -2.04 3.72 -20.05
C ARG A 552 -2.46 5.12 -19.67
N TYR A 553 -3.76 5.37 -19.48
CA TYR A 553 -4.25 6.65 -19.00
C TYR A 553 -3.55 7.06 -17.69
N ASN A 554 -3.48 6.13 -16.73
CA ASN A 554 -2.83 6.37 -15.44
C ASN A 554 -1.32 6.59 -15.59
N ALA A 555 -0.64 5.85 -16.46
CA ALA A 555 0.78 6.05 -16.74
C ALA A 555 1.04 7.43 -17.36
N MET A 556 0.21 7.86 -18.33
CA MET A 556 0.28 9.18 -18.95
C MET A 556 -0.03 10.30 -17.94
N LEU A 557 -0.98 10.07 -17.05
CA LEU A 557 -1.32 11.02 -15.99
C LEU A 557 -0.17 11.19 -15.00
N ALA A 558 0.46 10.09 -14.60
CA ALA A 558 1.64 10.12 -13.73
C ALA A 558 2.82 10.81 -14.39
N GLN A 559 2.99 10.56 -15.68
CA GLN A 559 3.98 11.22 -16.52
C GLN A 559 3.76 12.75 -16.52
N ALA A 560 2.55 13.21 -16.84
CA ALA A 560 2.21 14.63 -16.81
C ALA A 560 2.45 15.25 -15.42
N ALA A 561 2.08 14.55 -14.34
CA ALA A 561 2.29 15.00 -12.97
C ALA A 561 3.76 15.20 -12.62
N TYR A 562 4.64 14.29 -13.07
CA TYR A 562 6.08 14.37 -12.80
C TYR A 562 6.77 15.46 -13.63
N ASP A 563 6.13 15.88 -14.72
CA ASP A 563 6.56 16.97 -15.60
C ASP A 563 5.99 18.34 -15.23
N GLY A 564 5.44 18.47 -14.02
CA GLY A 564 4.94 19.73 -13.49
C GLY A 564 3.51 20.05 -13.88
N ALA A 565 2.67 19.06 -14.19
CA ALA A 565 1.21 19.27 -14.17
C ALA A 565 0.75 19.74 -12.78
N ALA A 566 -0.33 20.53 -12.75
CA ALA A 566 -0.83 21.12 -11.52
C ALA A 566 -1.03 20.06 -10.42
N PRO A 567 -0.51 20.28 -9.19
CA PRO A 567 -0.54 19.28 -8.13
C PRO A 567 -1.97 19.01 -7.67
N ARG A 568 -2.29 17.74 -7.47
CA ARG A 568 -3.60 17.26 -7.01
C ARG A 568 -3.46 16.37 -5.78
N ALA A 569 -4.51 16.34 -4.96
CA ALA A 569 -4.61 15.44 -3.83
C ALA A 569 -4.89 14.03 -4.33
N MET A 570 -4.10 13.05 -3.90
CA MET A 570 -4.54 11.66 -3.90
C MET A 570 -5.59 11.55 -2.79
N ALA A 571 -6.86 11.43 -3.16
CA ALA A 571 -7.99 11.69 -2.26
C ALA A 571 -9.05 10.59 -2.32
N VAL A 572 -9.95 10.62 -1.35
CA VAL A 572 -11.17 9.80 -1.30
C VAL A 572 -12.38 10.70 -1.06
N GLU A 573 -13.56 10.27 -1.51
CA GLU A 573 -14.84 10.93 -1.25
C GLU A 573 -15.90 9.92 -0.79
N ASP A 574 -16.87 10.40 0.00
CA ASP A 574 -18.02 9.60 0.42
C ASP A 574 -18.87 9.15 -0.77
N LEU A 575 -19.39 7.92 -0.69
CA LEU A 575 -20.43 7.48 -1.62
C LEU A 575 -21.69 8.35 -1.45
N PRO A 576 -22.42 8.70 -2.53
CA PRO A 576 -23.64 9.50 -2.43
C PRO A 576 -24.74 8.88 -1.54
N HIS A 577 -24.79 7.55 -1.47
CA HIS A 577 -25.75 6.79 -0.66
C HIS A 577 -25.01 5.71 0.15
N PRO A 578 -24.42 6.07 1.30
CA PRO A 578 -23.73 5.12 2.16
C PRO A 578 -24.68 4.04 2.69
N VAL A 579 -24.21 2.80 2.73
CA VAL A 579 -24.99 1.65 3.23
C VAL A 579 -24.27 0.99 4.41
N ALA A 580 -25.02 0.57 5.42
CA ALA A 580 -24.47 -0.23 6.51
C ALA A 580 -23.94 -1.57 5.97
N ALA A 581 -22.77 -2.00 6.44
CA ALA A 581 -22.21 -3.28 6.04
C ALA A 581 -22.81 -4.42 6.87
N HIS A 582 -22.58 -5.66 6.43
CA HIS A 582 -22.90 -6.85 7.20
C HIS A 582 -21.66 -7.37 7.93
N VAL A 583 -21.86 -8.01 9.09
CA VAL A 583 -20.83 -8.89 9.66
C VAL A 583 -20.62 -10.05 8.69
N PHE A 584 -19.42 -10.21 8.16
CA PHE A 584 -19.12 -11.40 7.37
C PHE A 584 -18.82 -12.56 8.32
N VAL A 585 -19.62 -13.63 8.26
CA VAL A 585 -19.47 -14.77 9.14
C VAL A 585 -18.12 -15.43 8.86
N ARG A 586 -17.26 -15.51 9.89
CA ARG A 586 -15.86 -15.96 9.78
C ARG A 586 -15.04 -15.15 8.76
N GLY A 587 -15.39 -13.89 8.53
CA GLY A 587 -14.71 -13.01 7.60
C GLY A 587 -15.01 -13.27 6.12
N ASN A 588 -15.92 -14.19 5.79
CA ASN A 588 -16.24 -14.57 4.41
C ASN A 588 -17.30 -13.63 3.78
N PRO A 589 -16.94 -12.78 2.81
CA PRO A 589 -17.88 -11.81 2.21
C PRO A 589 -19.09 -12.45 1.54
N ASN A 590 -18.99 -13.72 1.12
CA ASN A 590 -20.07 -14.48 0.50
C ASN A 590 -21.07 -15.06 1.53
N ASN A 591 -20.83 -14.86 2.83
CA ASN A 591 -21.71 -15.29 3.91
C ASN A 591 -22.05 -14.12 4.85
N PRO A 592 -22.89 -13.17 4.41
CA PRO A 592 -23.26 -12.01 5.20
C PRO A 592 -24.18 -12.41 6.36
N GLY A 593 -23.83 -11.95 7.56
CA GLY A 593 -24.61 -12.06 8.79
C GLY A 593 -25.36 -10.78 9.12
N ALA A 594 -25.39 -10.40 10.40
CA ALA A 594 -26.15 -9.25 10.87
C ALA A 594 -25.68 -7.92 10.27
N LEU A 595 -26.63 -7.03 9.95
CA LEU A 595 -26.35 -5.67 9.53
C LEU A 595 -25.71 -4.88 10.69
N THR A 596 -24.63 -4.16 10.41
CA THR A 596 -23.85 -3.40 11.37
C THR A 596 -23.76 -1.94 10.93
N PRO A 597 -24.39 -0.99 11.63
CA PRO A 597 -24.30 0.42 11.27
C PRO A 597 -22.92 1.01 11.61
N PRO A 598 -22.52 2.12 10.95
CA PRO A 598 -21.27 2.82 11.28
C PRO A 598 -21.33 3.40 12.70
N ARG A 599 -20.31 3.10 13.51
CA ARG A 599 -20.11 3.60 14.89
C ARG A 599 -18.65 3.46 15.30
N PHE A 600 -18.28 4.07 16.42
CA PHE A 600 -16.95 3.88 17.02
C PHE A 600 -16.80 2.54 17.74
N LEU A 601 -15.57 2.22 18.12
CA LEU A 601 -15.25 1.05 18.93
C LEU A 601 -15.94 1.14 20.29
N SER A 602 -16.66 0.09 20.68
CA SER A 602 -17.36 0.01 21.96
C SER A 602 -16.42 0.07 23.16
N CYS A 603 -15.20 -0.46 23.00
CA CYS A 603 -14.16 -0.38 24.01
C CYS A 603 -13.70 1.07 24.33
N LEU A 604 -13.98 2.02 23.42
CA LEU A 604 -13.62 3.44 23.50
C LEU A 604 -14.87 4.35 23.52
N GLY A 605 -15.99 3.86 24.07
CA GLY A 605 -17.18 4.67 24.27
C GLY A 605 -18.15 4.73 23.07
N GLY A 606 -17.94 3.90 22.05
CA GLY A 606 -18.94 3.61 21.02
C GLY A 606 -20.13 2.86 21.62
N SER A 607 -21.35 3.35 21.40
CA SER A 607 -22.56 2.63 21.84
C SER A 607 -23.55 2.50 20.69
N ASN A 608 -24.51 1.59 20.81
CA ASN A 608 -25.58 1.40 19.82
C ASN A 608 -26.43 2.65 19.59
N GLU A 609 -26.43 3.58 20.54
CA GLU A 609 -27.16 4.86 20.48
C GLU A 609 -26.38 5.92 19.70
N LYS A 610 -25.04 5.85 19.69
CA LYS A 610 -24.13 6.79 19.01
C LYS A 610 -23.78 6.33 17.59
N ARG A 611 -24.79 6.05 16.77
CA ARG A 611 -24.60 5.71 15.35
C ARG A 611 -24.20 6.94 14.56
N TYR A 612 -23.24 6.78 13.66
CA TYR A 612 -22.80 7.82 12.74
C TYR A 612 -23.80 8.00 11.60
N ARG A 613 -24.00 9.25 11.18
CA ARG A 613 -25.06 9.66 10.24
C ARG A 613 -24.58 10.63 9.16
N ASP A 614 -23.42 11.25 9.31
CA ASP A 614 -22.89 12.21 8.35
C ASP A 614 -22.04 11.52 7.28
N GLY A 615 -22.60 11.43 6.08
CA GLY A 615 -21.95 10.76 4.95
C GLY A 615 -21.60 9.32 5.30
N SER A 616 -20.35 8.94 5.09
CA SER A 616 -19.86 7.61 5.49
C SER A 616 -19.65 7.43 7.00
N GLY A 617 -19.65 8.52 7.78
CA GLY A 617 -19.25 8.53 9.19
C GLY A 617 -17.76 8.80 9.43
N ARG A 618 -16.97 9.13 8.39
CA ARG A 618 -15.51 9.32 8.52
C ARG A 618 -15.12 10.57 9.31
N LEU A 619 -15.89 11.66 9.17
CA LEU A 619 -15.70 12.87 9.98
C LEU A 619 -16.00 12.62 11.46
N GLU A 620 -17.05 11.85 11.76
CA GLU A 620 -17.42 11.45 13.12
C GLU A 620 -16.36 10.51 13.72
N LEU A 621 -15.86 9.55 12.93
CA LEU A 621 -14.71 8.71 13.30
C LEU A 621 -13.48 9.54 13.65
N ALA A 622 -13.13 10.51 12.81
CA ALA A 622 -11.98 11.38 13.03
C ALA A 622 -12.13 12.17 14.35
N ARG A 623 -13.32 12.73 14.60
CA ARG A 623 -13.64 13.44 15.85
C ARG A 623 -13.53 12.54 17.09
N ALA A 624 -13.98 11.29 17.00
CA ALA A 624 -13.89 10.33 18.11
C ALA A 624 -12.43 9.89 18.39
N ILE A 625 -11.58 9.82 17.37
CA ILE A 625 -10.16 9.51 17.53
C ILE A 625 -9.45 10.68 18.21
N ILE A 626 -9.68 11.92 17.78
CA ILE A 626 -8.97 13.09 18.29
C ILE A 626 -9.59 13.70 19.55
N ASP A 627 -10.66 13.09 20.07
CA ASP A 627 -11.31 13.54 21.30
C ASP A 627 -10.30 13.52 22.45
N PRO A 628 -10.10 14.62 23.22
CA PRO A 628 -9.23 14.62 24.40
C PRO A 628 -9.60 13.57 25.45
N GLU A 629 -10.84 13.08 25.45
CA GLU A 629 -11.31 12.00 26.32
C GLU A 629 -10.92 10.61 25.79
N ASN A 630 -10.44 10.49 24.55
CA ASN A 630 -9.93 9.24 24.00
C ASN A 630 -8.62 8.85 24.72
N PRO A 631 -8.56 7.68 25.37
CA PRO A 631 -7.43 7.31 26.21
C PRO A 631 -6.17 6.91 25.44
N LEU A 632 -6.25 6.72 24.12
CA LEU A 632 -5.17 6.10 23.34
C LEU A 632 -4.42 7.10 22.46
N THR A 633 -5.12 7.99 21.76
CA THR A 633 -4.49 8.79 20.68
C THR A 633 -3.29 9.61 21.15
N ALA A 634 -3.40 10.30 22.29
CA ALA A 634 -2.27 11.03 22.87
C ALA A 634 -1.14 10.09 23.35
N ARG A 635 -1.48 8.98 24.02
CA ARG A 635 -0.47 8.01 24.52
C ARG A 635 0.30 7.35 23.38
N VAL A 636 -0.37 6.99 22.30
CA VAL A 636 0.24 6.32 21.14
C VAL A 636 1.26 7.24 20.49
N ILE A 637 0.91 8.48 20.16
CA ILE A 637 1.86 9.40 19.51
C ILE A 637 3.00 9.82 20.44
N VAL A 638 2.72 10.05 21.73
CA VAL A 638 3.76 10.32 22.74
C VAL A 638 4.74 9.16 22.84
N ASN A 639 4.24 7.92 22.88
CA ASN A 639 5.08 6.73 22.94
C ASN A 639 5.96 6.58 21.69
N ARG A 640 5.44 6.91 20.50
CA ARG A 640 6.23 6.93 19.26
C ARG A 640 7.31 8.00 19.29
N VAL A 641 6.98 9.22 19.72
CA VAL A 641 7.97 10.30 19.86
C VAL A 641 9.07 9.91 20.86
N TRP A 642 8.70 9.32 21.99
CA TRP A 642 9.64 8.79 22.98
C TRP A 642 10.55 7.72 22.36
N MET A 643 9.96 6.74 21.65
CA MET A 643 10.70 5.67 20.97
C MET A 643 11.75 6.22 20.02
N HIS A 644 11.43 7.25 19.23
CA HIS A 644 12.41 7.82 18.29
C HIS A 644 13.58 8.51 18.98
N HIS A 645 13.40 9.08 20.18
CA HIS A 645 14.49 9.68 20.97
C HIS A 645 15.32 8.65 21.73
N PHE A 646 14.71 7.61 22.29
CA PHE A 646 15.38 6.66 23.19
C PHE A 646 15.65 5.27 22.57
N GLY A 647 15.17 5.01 21.36
CA GLY A 647 15.29 3.73 20.64
C GLY A 647 14.19 2.71 20.97
N LEU A 648 13.56 2.82 22.15
CA LEU A 648 12.42 2.01 22.57
C LEU A 648 11.33 2.90 23.17
N GLY A 649 10.06 2.55 22.93
CA GLY A 649 8.93 3.22 23.56
C GLY A 649 8.80 2.86 25.04
N LEU A 650 8.08 3.71 25.79
CA LEU A 650 7.62 3.36 27.14
C LEU A 650 6.74 2.10 27.09
N VAL A 651 5.91 1.98 26.04
CA VAL A 651 5.27 0.75 25.59
C VAL A 651 6.07 0.23 24.41
N ARG A 652 6.69 -0.94 24.56
CA ARG A 652 7.59 -1.54 23.56
C ARG A 652 6.88 -2.13 22.35
N THR A 653 5.55 -2.22 22.39
CA THR A 653 4.66 -2.59 21.29
C THR A 653 3.92 -1.36 20.76
N PRO A 654 4.56 -0.50 19.95
CA PRO A 654 4.04 0.83 19.58
C PRO A 654 2.63 0.87 19.00
N SER A 655 2.15 -0.24 18.44
CA SER A 655 0.84 -0.36 17.79
C SER A 655 -0.05 -1.44 18.40
N ASP A 656 0.29 -1.94 19.59
CA ASP A 656 -0.53 -2.85 20.38
C ASP A 656 -0.45 -2.45 21.86
N PHE A 657 -1.49 -1.74 22.32
CA PHE A 657 -1.72 -1.32 23.70
C PHE A 657 -2.77 -2.23 24.37
N GLY A 658 -3.15 -3.33 23.72
CA GLY A 658 -4.08 -4.32 24.22
C GLY A 658 -3.46 -5.22 25.29
N PHE A 659 -4.16 -6.29 25.67
CA PHE A 659 -3.69 -7.28 26.65
C PHE A 659 -2.46 -8.08 26.21
N ARG A 660 -2.18 -8.12 24.91
CA ARG A 660 -0.97 -8.78 24.37
C ARG A 660 0.20 -7.82 24.19
N GLY A 661 -0.07 -6.52 24.21
CA GLY A 661 0.95 -5.50 24.21
C GLY A 661 1.76 -5.52 25.51
N ASP A 662 2.98 -4.99 25.43
CA ASP A 662 3.81 -4.83 26.62
C ASP A 662 3.20 -3.75 27.53
N PRO A 663 3.17 -3.94 28.86
CA PRO A 663 2.81 -2.86 29.77
C PRO A 663 3.85 -1.73 29.69
N PRO A 664 3.46 -0.47 29.97
CA PRO A 664 4.40 0.63 29.98
C PRO A 664 5.45 0.42 31.07
N THR A 665 6.72 0.68 30.75
CA THR A 665 7.81 0.64 31.73
C THR A 665 7.64 1.72 32.81
N HIS A 666 7.10 2.87 32.41
CA HIS A 666 6.79 4.03 33.25
C HIS A 666 5.35 4.51 32.98
N PRO A 667 4.31 3.85 33.54
CA PRO A 667 2.90 4.20 33.30
C PRO A 667 2.59 5.64 33.68
N GLU A 668 3.06 6.11 34.83
CA GLU A 668 2.80 7.47 35.29
C GLU A 668 3.46 8.52 34.38
N LEU A 669 4.65 8.23 33.86
CA LEU A 669 5.33 9.11 32.92
C LEU A 669 4.59 9.18 31.56
N LEU A 670 4.09 8.05 31.07
CA LEU A 670 3.30 8.01 29.83
C LEU A 670 2.03 8.87 29.96
N ASP A 671 1.32 8.76 31.08
CA ASP A 671 0.12 9.55 31.35
C ASP A 671 0.46 11.04 31.56
N TYR A 672 1.53 11.35 32.28
CA TYR A 672 2.03 12.72 32.44
C TYR A 672 2.28 13.38 31.07
N LEU A 673 3.03 12.69 30.19
CA LEU A 673 3.35 13.20 28.86
C LEU A 673 2.11 13.32 27.97
N ALA A 674 1.21 12.33 28.00
CA ALA A 674 -0.03 12.36 27.22
C ALA A 674 -0.94 13.53 27.62
N VAL A 675 -1.13 13.77 28.92
CA VAL A 675 -1.93 14.89 29.41
C VAL A 675 -1.25 16.22 29.07
N LYS A 676 0.06 16.36 29.31
CA LYS A 676 0.81 17.59 28.98
C LYS A 676 0.81 17.90 27.49
N PHE A 677 0.85 16.88 26.64
CA PHE A 677 0.78 17.05 25.19
C PHE A 677 -0.56 17.62 24.73
N VAL A 678 -1.68 17.13 25.29
CA VAL A 678 -3.02 17.67 25.02
C VAL A 678 -3.17 19.09 25.57
N GLU A 679 -2.72 19.34 26.81
CA GLU A 679 -2.73 20.68 27.44
C GLU A 679 -1.91 21.71 26.65
N ALA A 680 -0.82 21.27 26.02
CA ALA A 680 0.03 22.09 25.16
C ALA A 680 -0.51 22.26 23.73
N GLY A 681 -1.78 21.94 23.50
CA GLY A 681 -2.44 22.12 22.20
C GLY A 681 -2.00 21.13 21.13
N TRP A 682 -1.63 19.90 21.52
CA TRP A 682 -1.22 18.84 20.61
C TRP A 682 0.02 19.18 19.75
N SER A 683 0.89 20.08 20.24
CA SER A 683 2.14 20.49 19.57
C SER A 683 3.23 19.45 19.74
N LEU A 684 3.69 18.86 18.62
CA LEU A 684 4.79 17.89 18.62
C LEU A 684 6.12 18.57 18.96
N LYS A 685 6.32 19.82 18.52
CA LYS A 685 7.53 20.57 18.87
C LYS A 685 7.62 20.87 20.37
N ASN A 686 6.50 21.17 21.03
CA ASN A 686 6.46 21.32 22.48
C ASN A 686 6.79 20.01 23.20
N LEU A 687 6.28 18.88 22.72
CA LEU A 687 6.60 17.56 23.26
C LEU A 687 8.10 17.24 23.11
N HIS A 688 8.70 17.49 21.94
CA HIS A 688 10.15 17.34 21.76
C HIS A 688 10.94 18.24 22.69
N ARG A 689 10.57 19.52 22.82
CA ARG A 689 11.24 20.45 23.74
C ARG A 689 11.19 19.95 25.19
N LEU A 690 10.04 19.44 25.63
CA LEU A 690 9.89 18.89 26.97
C LEU A 690 10.80 17.67 27.20
N ILE A 691 10.82 16.73 26.25
CA ILE A 691 11.66 15.53 26.34
C ILE A 691 13.15 15.87 26.28
N MET A 692 13.57 16.68 25.31
CA MET A 692 14.99 16.91 25.05
C MET A 692 15.65 17.79 26.12
N ASN A 693 14.89 18.65 26.80
CA ASN A 693 15.41 19.45 27.92
C ASN A 693 15.46 18.69 29.27
N SER A 694 15.08 17.41 29.29
CA SER A 694 15.22 16.55 30.47
C SER A 694 16.68 16.15 30.73
N ALA A 695 17.03 15.88 31.98
CA ALA A 695 18.32 15.27 32.32
C ALA A 695 18.44 13.85 31.74
N VAL A 696 17.34 13.08 31.71
CA VAL A 696 17.34 11.72 31.15
C VAL A 696 17.76 11.70 29.67
N TYR A 697 17.30 12.64 28.85
CA TYR A 697 17.70 12.75 27.44
C TYR A 697 19.17 13.20 27.29
N ARG A 698 19.70 13.97 28.25
CA ARG A 698 21.07 14.53 28.20
C ARG A 698 22.14 13.58 28.76
N GLN A 699 21.78 12.42 29.29
CA GLN A 699 22.73 11.43 29.80
C GLN A 699 23.75 10.98 28.75
N ALA A 700 24.94 10.59 29.19
CA ALA A 700 25.92 9.87 28.39
C ALA A 700 25.52 8.39 28.24
N SER A 701 26.01 7.75 27.17
CA SER A 701 25.89 6.29 26.97
C SER A 701 26.93 5.48 27.74
N ALA A 702 27.56 6.08 28.75
CA ALA A 702 28.60 5.47 29.58
C ALA A 702 28.04 4.20 30.24
N ASP A 703 28.85 3.15 30.22
CA ASP A 703 28.47 1.87 30.82
C ASP A 703 28.76 1.85 32.33
N ASN A 704 27.92 1.13 33.07
CA ASN A 704 28.03 0.90 34.49
C ASN A 704 27.72 -0.58 34.77
N GLU A 705 28.65 -1.30 35.41
CA GLU A 705 28.51 -2.73 35.69
C GLU A 705 27.27 -3.05 36.54
N ALA A 706 26.98 -2.25 37.57
CA ALA A 706 25.81 -2.42 38.42
C ALA A 706 24.51 -2.19 37.64
N GLY A 707 24.47 -1.13 36.83
CA GLY A 707 23.37 -0.83 35.92
C GLY A 707 23.11 -1.98 34.94
N ARG A 708 24.16 -2.50 34.30
CA ARG A 708 24.07 -3.61 33.34
C ARG A 708 23.59 -4.91 33.98
N LYS A 709 23.90 -5.15 35.26
CA LYS A 709 23.45 -6.34 35.99
C LYS A 709 21.98 -6.24 36.43
N ILE A 710 21.54 -5.06 36.87
CA ILE A 710 20.18 -4.84 37.38
C ILE A 710 19.18 -4.64 36.24
N ASP A 711 19.59 -3.91 35.20
CA ASP A 711 18.78 -3.53 34.05
C ASP A 711 19.60 -3.61 32.75
N PRO A 712 19.87 -4.84 32.26
CA PRO A 712 20.71 -5.08 31.08
C PRO A 712 20.14 -4.47 29.79
N GLU A 713 18.81 -4.36 29.70
CA GLU A 713 18.11 -3.78 28.55
C GLU A 713 17.95 -2.26 28.66
N ASN A 714 18.43 -1.64 29.74
CA ASN A 714 18.31 -0.21 30.02
C ASN A 714 16.85 0.30 29.97
N GLN A 715 15.90 -0.51 30.47
CA GLN A 715 14.48 -0.17 30.53
C GLN A 715 14.19 0.99 31.49
N LEU A 716 14.98 1.13 32.55
CA LEU A 716 14.89 2.19 33.55
C LEU A 716 15.64 3.46 33.13
N LEU A 717 16.34 3.43 31.98
CA LEU A 717 17.03 4.58 31.40
C LEU A 717 18.11 5.17 32.31
N TRP A 718 18.91 4.29 32.94
CA TRP A 718 20.08 4.68 33.74
C TRP A 718 21.23 5.24 32.90
N ARG A 719 21.16 5.11 31.56
CA ARG A 719 22.05 5.76 30.58
C ARG A 719 21.32 6.03 29.27
N MET A 720 21.96 6.76 28.35
CA MET A 720 21.47 6.86 26.97
C MET A 720 21.75 5.57 26.18
N ASN A 721 20.86 5.24 25.23
CA ASN A 721 21.05 4.14 24.30
C ASN A 721 21.85 4.58 23.08
N ARG A 722 22.89 3.81 22.72
CA ARG A 722 23.58 3.95 21.44
C ARG A 722 22.64 3.56 20.30
N ARG A 723 22.57 4.39 19.26
CA ARG A 723 21.65 4.17 18.13
C ARG A 723 22.41 4.24 16.81
N ARG A 724 22.20 3.25 15.95
CA ARG A 724 22.69 3.31 14.57
C ARG A 724 21.86 4.33 13.78
N LEU A 725 22.51 5.08 12.91
CA LEU A 725 21.80 5.92 11.94
C LEU A 725 20.94 5.06 11.01
N GLU A 726 19.72 5.52 10.76
CA GLU A 726 18.89 4.98 9.69
C GLU A 726 19.47 5.35 8.32
N ILE A 727 19.14 4.59 7.29
CA ILE A 727 19.71 4.76 5.94
C ILE A 727 19.55 6.17 5.39
N GLU A 728 18.43 6.82 5.66
CA GLU A 728 18.17 8.18 5.21
C GLU A 728 19.18 9.16 5.83
N SER A 729 19.36 9.08 7.15
CA SER A 729 20.32 9.93 7.88
C SER A 729 21.77 9.59 7.54
N LEU A 730 22.08 8.31 7.34
CA LEU A 730 23.42 7.87 6.96
C LEU A 730 23.79 8.38 5.55
N ARG A 731 22.91 8.18 4.57
CA ARG A 731 23.11 8.65 3.19
C ARG A 731 23.17 10.17 3.13
N ASP A 732 22.26 10.85 3.81
CA ASP A 732 22.23 12.32 3.84
C ASP A 732 23.48 12.90 4.56
N SER A 733 24.01 12.20 5.58
CA SER A 733 25.28 12.58 6.23
C SER A 733 26.47 12.48 5.29
N MET A 734 26.54 11.44 4.44
CA MET A 734 27.62 11.31 3.46
C MET A 734 27.57 12.43 2.41
N LEU A 735 26.36 12.77 1.92
CA LEU A 735 26.16 13.90 1.02
C LEU A 735 26.52 15.24 1.67
N ALA A 736 26.15 15.43 2.94
CA ALA A 736 26.45 16.66 3.69
C ALA A 736 27.96 16.81 3.93
N ALA A 737 28.64 15.74 4.37
CA ALA A 737 30.09 15.73 4.55
C ALA A 737 30.81 16.03 3.24
N ALA A 738 30.39 15.41 2.13
CA ALA A 738 30.91 15.68 0.79
C ALA A 738 30.60 17.09 0.25
N GLY A 739 29.79 17.89 0.94
CA GLY A 739 29.42 19.24 0.52
C GLY A 739 28.49 19.29 -0.70
N ARG A 740 27.78 18.18 -0.97
CA ARG A 740 26.93 18.02 -2.15
C ARG A 740 25.44 18.15 -1.87
N LEU A 741 25.01 17.91 -0.62
CA LEU A 741 23.60 17.83 -0.26
C LEU A 741 22.81 19.07 -0.72
N ASP A 742 21.84 18.85 -1.61
CA ASP A 742 20.84 19.83 -2.03
C ASP A 742 19.70 19.86 -0.99
N PRO A 743 19.50 20.99 -0.29
CA PRO A 743 18.47 21.12 0.73
C PRO A 743 17.07 21.43 0.17
N THR A 744 16.87 21.42 -1.16
CA THR A 744 15.56 21.72 -1.76
C THR A 744 14.51 20.72 -1.29
N ALA A 745 13.49 21.24 -0.58
CA ALA A 745 12.40 20.46 -0.01
C ALA A 745 11.26 20.27 -1.03
N GLY A 746 10.61 19.10 -0.98
CA GLY A 746 9.41 18.76 -1.74
C GLY A 746 9.64 18.39 -3.20
N GLY A 747 8.55 18.20 -3.94
CA GLY A 747 8.56 17.94 -5.38
C GLY A 747 8.63 16.46 -5.76
N VAL A 748 8.85 16.16 -7.03
CA VAL A 748 8.80 14.79 -7.53
C VAL A 748 9.91 13.91 -6.93
N PRO A 749 9.65 12.60 -6.73
CA PRO A 749 10.64 11.69 -6.18
C PRO A 749 11.79 11.43 -7.16
N PHE A 750 12.95 10.98 -6.65
CA PHE A 750 14.13 10.62 -7.45
C PHE A 750 14.62 9.18 -7.20
N SER A 751 15.40 8.60 -8.10
CA SER A 751 15.99 7.28 -7.90
C SER A 751 17.19 7.33 -6.94
N LEU A 752 17.08 6.68 -5.79
CA LEU A 752 18.17 6.57 -4.80
C LEU A 752 19.39 5.79 -5.31
N THR A 753 19.22 5.00 -6.37
CA THR A 753 20.26 4.15 -6.97
C THR A 753 20.85 4.73 -8.26
N ALA A 754 20.48 5.96 -8.63
CA ALA A 754 21.03 6.65 -9.80
C ALA A 754 22.54 6.89 -9.64
N GLN A 755 23.27 6.76 -10.75
CA GLN A 755 24.69 7.06 -10.88
C GLN A 755 24.89 8.04 -12.05
N PRO A 756 25.47 9.25 -11.83
CA PRO A 756 25.91 9.77 -10.55
C PRO A 756 24.76 9.99 -9.58
N SER A 757 25.08 9.95 -8.30
CA SER A 757 24.10 10.10 -7.23
C SER A 757 23.40 11.45 -7.27
N VAL A 758 22.07 11.41 -7.14
CA VAL A 758 21.27 12.63 -6.96
C VAL A 758 21.52 13.15 -5.55
N PRO A 759 22.04 14.37 -5.39
CA PRO A 759 22.49 14.85 -4.09
C PRO A 759 21.34 15.37 -3.21
N ARG A 760 20.10 14.95 -3.46
CA ARG A 760 18.94 15.35 -2.65
C ARG A 760 18.77 14.45 -1.44
N ARG A 761 18.09 15.00 -0.43
CA ARG A 761 17.71 14.28 0.79
C ARG A 761 16.93 13.01 0.49
N SER A 762 17.26 11.95 1.22
CA SER A 762 16.78 10.58 0.97
C SER A 762 15.28 10.40 1.20
N VAL A 763 14.64 11.27 1.99
CA VAL A 763 13.17 11.27 2.19
C VAL A 763 12.40 11.50 0.87
N TYR A 764 13.04 12.12 -0.13
CA TYR A 764 12.49 12.34 -1.47
C TYR A 764 12.82 11.23 -2.47
N GLY A 765 13.41 10.13 -2.00
CA GLY A 765 13.63 8.94 -2.82
C GLY A 765 12.31 8.30 -3.25
N PHE A 766 12.29 7.75 -4.46
CA PHE A 766 11.18 6.98 -5.00
C PHE A 766 11.02 5.66 -4.23
N ILE A 767 9.85 5.47 -3.62
CA ILE A 767 9.50 4.26 -2.88
C ILE A 767 8.55 3.41 -3.71
N GLU A 768 9.01 2.22 -4.10
CA GLU A 768 8.23 1.27 -4.88
C GLU A 768 7.62 0.18 -4.00
N ARG A 769 6.29 0.07 -4.02
CA ARG A 769 5.52 -1.00 -3.37
C ARG A 769 5.87 -2.36 -3.97
N GLY A 770 6.01 -3.39 -3.14
CA GLY A 770 6.44 -4.72 -3.57
C GLY A 770 7.89 -4.86 -4.06
N ARG A 771 8.65 -3.76 -4.22
CA ARG A 771 10.07 -3.80 -4.62
C ARG A 771 10.87 -2.64 -4.01
N VAL A 772 11.01 -2.67 -2.68
CA VAL A 772 11.89 -1.74 -1.98
C VAL A 772 13.34 -1.96 -2.46
N PRO A 773 14.07 -0.89 -2.86
CA PRO A 773 15.47 -1.01 -3.27
C PRO A 773 16.32 -1.77 -2.24
N ALA A 774 17.18 -2.67 -2.70
CA ALA A 774 18.02 -3.50 -1.82
C ALA A 774 18.84 -2.67 -0.81
N LEU A 775 19.29 -1.47 -1.22
CA LEU A 775 19.93 -0.49 -0.35
C LEU A 775 19.10 -0.16 0.89
N LEU A 776 17.80 0.11 0.72
CA LEU A 776 16.91 0.45 1.82
C LEU A 776 16.65 -0.77 2.71
N SER A 777 16.43 -1.94 2.11
CA SER A 777 16.13 -3.18 2.83
C SER A 777 17.28 -3.65 3.73
N VAL A 778 18.54 -3.50 3.29
CA VAL A 778 19.73 -3.87 4.08
C VAL A 778 19.88 -3.04 5.36
N PHE A 779 19.28 -1.85 5.40
CA PHE A 779 19.32 -0.93 6.53
C PHE A 779 17.94 -0.77 7.19
N ASP A 780 17.16 -1.85 7.20
CA ASP A 780 15.92 -2.01 7.98
C ASP A 780 14.82 -0.97 7.67
N PHE A 781 14.79 -0.48 6.43
CA PHE A 781 13.71 0.40 5.98
C PHE A 781 12.34 -0.29 6.09
N ALA A 782 11.32 0.46 6.50
CA ALA A 782 9.97 -0.05 6.67
C ALA A 782 9.36 -0.48 5.32
N SER A 783 8.80 -1.68 5.23
CA SER A 783 8.06 -2.09 4.03
C SER A 783 6.81 -1.19 3.88
N PRO A 784 6.56 -0.61 2.69
CA PRO A 784 5.35 0.14 2.45
C PRO A 784 4.12 -0.78 2.34
N ASP A 785 4.27 -2.10 2.24
CA ASP A 785 3.18 -3.05 1.97
C ASP A 785 2.18 -3.21 3.13
N GLN A 786 2.56 -2.77 4.34
CA GLN A 786 1.74 -2.85 5.54
C GLN A 786 2.14 -1.77 6.54
N HIS A 787 1.29 -1.54 7.54
CA HIS A 787 1.63 -0.69 8.68
C HIS A 787 2.90 -1.19 9.39
N ALA A 788 3.88 -0.30 9.59
CA ALA A 788 5.09 -0.57 10.34
C ALA A 788 5.05 0.10 11.73
N PRO A 789 4.96 -0.65 12.84
CA PRO A 789 4.92 -0.08 14.19
C PRO A 789 6.25 0.56 14.60
N MET A 790 7.36 0.00 14.12
CA MET A 790 8.74 0.42 14.31
C MET A 790 9.63 -0.28 13.27
N ARG A 791 10.87 0.19 13.12
CA ARG A 791 11.91 -0.52 12.34
C ARG A 791 12.71 -1.42 13.29
N TYR A 792 12.78 -2.71 12.97
CA TYR A 792 13.62 -3.65 13.72
C TYR A 792 15.04 -3.56 13.20
N THR A 793 15.96 -3.08 14.04
CA THR A 793 17.35 -2.88 13.65
C THR A 793 18.13 -4.19 13.59
N THR A 794 18.79 -4.45 12.46
CA THR A 794 19.71 -5.57 12.29
C THR A 794 21.14 -5.09 12.10
N THR A 795 22.11 -5.90 12.54
CA THR A 795 23.54 -5.66 12.27
C THR A 795 24.03 -6.84 11.45
N VAL A 796 24.25 -6.61 10.15
CA VAL A 796 24.59 -7.67 9.20
C VAL A 796 25.82 -7.28 8.33
N PRO A 797 26.64 -8.25 7.90
CA PRO A 797 27.86 -7.97 7.13
C PRO A 797 27.64 -7.17 5.84
N GLN A 798 26.46 -7.30 5.22
CA GLN A 798 26.08 -6.58 4.01
C GLN A 798 26.11 -5.06 4.19
N GLN A 799 25.88 -4.57 5.42
CA GLN A 799 25.94 -3.15 5.74
C GLN A 799 27.39 -2.64 5.67
N ALA A 800 28.37 -3.40 6.18
CA ALA A 800 29.78 -3.06 6.05
C ALA A 800 30.26 -3.16 4.58
N LEU A 801 29.83 -4.21 3.87
CA LEU A 801 30.13 -4.37 2.43
C LEU A 801 29.57 -3.22 1.58
N PHE A 802 28.46 -2.59 2.00
CA PHE A 802 27.96 -1.39 1.35
C PHE A 802 28.95 -0.23 1.44
N PHE A 803 29.54 0.05 2.61
CA PHE A 803 30.54 1.12 2.73
C PHE A 803 31.78 0.85 1.86
N LEU A 804 32.22 -0.41 1.79
CA LEU A 804 33.41 -0.81 1.03
C LEU A 804 33.23 -0.76 -0.49
N ASN A 805 32.05 -1.17 -0.99
CA ASN A 805 31.88 -1.49 -2.42
C ASN A 805 30.85 -0.60 -3.14
N SER A 806 30.12 0.25 -2.43
CA SER A 806 29.06 1.05 -3.03
C SER A 806 29.62 2.14 -3.94
N PRO A 807 29.16 2.22 -5.22
CA PRO A 807 29.50 3.34 -6.10
C PRO A 807 29.12 4.70 -5.50
N PHE A 808 28.01 4.75 -4.76
CA PHE A 808 27.58 5.98 -4.06
C PHE A 808 28.61 6.42 -3.01
N VAL A 809 29.12 5.49 -2.20
CA VAL A 809 30.10 5.80 -1.14
C VAL A 809 31.43 6.24 -1.77
N ALA A 810 31.90 5.52 -2.79
CA ALA A 810 33.08 5.90 -3.55
C ALA A 810 32.95 7.32 -4.17
N GLU A 811 31.78 7.63 -4.73
CA GLU A 811 31.47 8.96 -5.27
C GLU A 811 31.52 10.06 -4.19
N GLN A 812 31.01 9.79 -2.97
CA GLN A 812 31.09 10.74 -1.86
C GLN A 812 32.51 10.91 -1.33
N CYS A 813 33.31 9.85 -1.29
CA CYS A 813 34.71 9.93 -0.88
C CYS A 813 35.52 10.83 -1.82
N ARG A 814 35.36 10.66 -3.14
CA ARG A 814 36.01 11.53 -4.14
C ARG A 814 35.57 12.98 -4.01
N ALA A 815 34.26 13.20 -3.86
CA ALA A 815 33.72 14.55 -3.69
C ALA A 815 34.23 15.21 -2.41
N LEU A 816 34.33 14.45 -1.31
CA LEU A 816 34.84 14.93 -0.03
C LEU A 816 36.30 15.39 -0.15
N VAL A 817 37.19 14.59 -0.74
CA VAL A 817 38.61 14.97 -0.88
C VAL A 817 38.82 16.11 -1.88
N ALA A 818 37.91 16.26 -2.85
CA ALA A 818 37.90 17.35 -3.81
C ALA A 818 37.38 18.69 -3.23
N ARG A 819 36.81 18.68 -2.00
CA ARG A 819 36.38 19.91 -1.34
C ARG A 819 37.53 20.90 -1.20
N PRO A 820 37.34 22.20 -1.45
CA PRO A 820 38.40 23.20 -1.36
C PRO A 820 39.14 23.17 -0.01
N GLU A 821 38.42 22.96 1.09
CA GLU A 821 38.98 22.89 2.45
C GLU A 821 40.03 21.78 2.61
N ILE A 822 39.88 20.66 1.86
CA ILE A 822 40.81 19.53 1.90
C ILE A 822 41.82 19.60 0.76
N ALA A 823 41.36 19.87 -0.47
CA ALA A 823 42.21 19.89 -1.65
C ALA A 823 43.34 20.93 -1.54
N THR A 824 43.04 22.10 -0.96
CA THR A 824 43.99 23.21 -0.82
C THR A 824 44.80 23.19 0.48
N ALA A 825 44.49 22.28 1.41
CA ALA A 825 45.22 22.19 2.68
C ALA A 825 46.70 21.82 2.43
N PRO A 826 47.65 22.55 3.05
CA PRO A 826 49.06 22.56 2.63
C PRO A 826 49.84 21.32 3.08
N THR A 827 49.37 20.60 4.11
CA THR A 827 50.07 19.45 4.68
C THR A 827 49.11 18.27 4.86
N PRO A 828 49.62 17.02 4.84
CA PRO A 828 48.79 15.85 5.13
C PRO A 828 48.08 15.92 6.48
N SER A 829 48.75 16.42 7.52
CA SER A 829 48.14 16.61 8.85
C SER A 829 46.96 17.58 8.81
N GLU A 830 47.06 18.69 8.07
CA GLU A 830 45.95 19.64 7.96
C GLU A 830 44.79 19.03 7.16
N LYS A 831 45.07 18.27 6.08
CA LYS A 831 44.02 17.52 5.36
C LYS A 831 43.27 16.54 6.26
N ILE A 832 44.00 15.80 7.11
CA ILE A 832 43.41 14.88 8.09
C ILE A 832 42.50 15.65 9.06
N ARG A 833 42.96 16.79 9.60
CA ARG A 833 42.13 17.62 10.50
C ARG A 833 40.84 18.07 9.82
N GLN A 834 40.91 18.54 8.57
CA GLN A 834 39.73 18.96 7.83
C GLN A 834 38.77 17.79 7.58
N LEU A 835 39.26 16.59 7.27
CA LEU A 835 38.43 15.38 7.16
C LEU A 835 37.72 15.06 8.48
N TYR A 836 38.43 15.05 9.61
CA TYR A 836 37.83 14.81 10.93
C TYR A 836 36.78 15.87 11.30
N ARG A 837 37.05 17.15 11.04
CA ARG A 837 36.08 18.22 11.30
C ARG A 837 34.82 18.07 10.45
N LEU A 838 34.96 17.78 9.15
CA LEU A 838 33.83 17.66 8.24
C LEU A 838 32.98 16.40 8.48
N MET A 839 33.61 15.29 8.89
CA MET A 839 32.92 14.00 9.04
C MET A 839 32.47 13.72 10.48
N LEU A 840 33.34 14.01 11.45
CA LEU A 840 33.18 13.64 12.86
C LEU A 840 32.95 14.87 13.77
N GLY A 841 33.09 16.10 13.24
CA GLY A 841 32.83 17.33 13.99
C GLY A 841 33.82 17.59 15.13
N ARG A 842 35.03 17.00 15.07
CA ARG A 842 36.10 17.20 16.06
C ARG A 842 37.47 17.18 15.40
N GLU A 843 38.50 17.48 16.17
CA GLU A 843 39.89 17.22 15.79
C GLU A 843 40.24 15.73 16.03
N PRO A 844 41.19 15.17 15.24
CA PRO A 844 41.73 13.84 15.51
C PRO A 844 42.52 13.82 16.81
N GLU A 845 42.43 12.72 17.54
CA GLU A 845 43.33 12.44 18.66
C GLU A 845 44.78 12.24 18.17
N LYS A 846 45.74 12.32 19.08
CA LYS A 846 47.15 12.15 18.73
C LYS A 846 47.43 10.77 18.09
N SER A 847 46.87 9.71 18.67
CA SER A 847 46.96 8.34 18.17
C SER A 847 46.31 8.18 16.79
N GLU A 848 45.14 8.80 16.59
CA GLU A 848 44.42 8.81 15.32
C GLU A 848 45.23 9.55 14.24
N MET A 849 45.80 10.72 14.56
CA MET A 849 46.68 11.46 13.64
C MET A 849 47.89 10.62 13.22
N GLU A 850 48.56 9.96 14.17
CA GLU A 850 49.71 9.09 13.90
C GLU A 850 49.33 7.90 13.01
N ALA A 851 48.22 7.20 13.31
CA ALA A 851 47.72 6.09 12.51
C ALA A 851 47.32 6.54 11.08
N SER A 852 46.75 7.73 10.96
CA SER A 852 46.31 8.31 9.69
C SER A 852 47.47 8.67 8.78
N LEU A 853 48.49 9.33 9.32
CA LEU A 853 49.73 9.62 8.58
C LEU A 853 50.43 8.34 8.14
N LYS A 854 50.45 7.31 9.01
CA LYS A 854 51.00 5.99 8.66
C LYS A 854 50.23 5.36 7.50
N PHE A 855 48.89 5.33 7.55
CA PHE A 855 48.06 4.79 6.46
C PHE A 855 48.36 5.47 5.13
N LEU A 856 48.40 6.79 5.11
CA LEU A 856 48.68 7.57 3.90
C LEU A 856 50.09 7.35 3.35
N SER A 857 51.08 7.13 4.22
CA SER A 857 52.48 6.87 3.80
C SER A 857 52.69 5.46 3.22
N GLN A 858 51.83 4.51 3.57
CA GLN A 858 51.93 3.10 3.15
C GLN A 858 51.02 2.75 1.97
N GLY A 859 50.07 3.63 1.62
CA GLY A 859 49.12 3.39 0.55
C GLY A 859 49.75 3.55 -0.83
N ALA A 860 49.98 2.45 -1.54
CA ALA A 860 50.27 2.50 -2.97
C ALA A 860 49.04 3.06 -3.72
N GLU A 861 49.25 3.98 -4.67
CA GLU A 861 48.19 4.34 -5.60
C GLU A 861 47.79 3.07 -6.39
N PRO A 862 46.48 2.77 -6.48
CA PRO A 862 46.04 1.61 -7.24
C PRO A 862 46.51 1.78 -8.69
N ALA A 863 47.00 0.69 -9.29
CA ALA A 863 47.17 0.65 -10.73
C ALA A 863 45.80 0.95 -11.34
N VAL A 864 45.72 2.01 -12.15
CA VAL A 864 44.55 2.23 -12.98
C VAL A 864 44.56 1.09 -13.99
N ASP A 865 43.76 0.06 -13.76
CA ASP A 865 43.40 -0.85 -14.84
C ASP A 865 42.67 0.01 -15.86
N GLU A 866 43.39 0.44 -16.90
CA GLU A 866 42.80 0.91 -18.15
C GLU A 866 42.13 -0.30 -18.81
N ALA A 867 41.12 -0.87 -18.16
CA ALA A 867 40.18 -1.74 -18.83
C ALA A 867 39.72 -0.94 -20.06
N PRO A 868 39.92 -1.45 -21.28
CA PRO A 868 39.66 -0.68 -22.48
C PRO A 868 38.22 -0.20 -22.42
N ALA A 869 38.02 1.12 -22.54
CA ALA A 869 36.69 1.70 -22.55
C ALA A 869 35.82 0.89 -23.52
N SER A 870 34.67 0.42 -23.05
CA SER A 870 33.73 -0.30 -23.91
C SER A 870 33.56 0.49 -25.21
N PRO A 871 33.69 -0.13 -26.40
CA PRO A 871 33.52 0.58 -27.66
C PRO A 871 32.07 1.07 -27.83
N TRP A 872 31.16 0.67 -26.94
CA TRP A 872 29.77 1.09 -26.92
C TRP A 872 29.57 2.41 -26.14
N GLN A 873 28.78 3.30 -26.74
CA GLN A 873 28.25 4.51 -26.16
C GLN A 873 26.72 4.48 -26.23
N TYR A 874 26.07 5.06 -25.23
CA TYR A 874 24.60 5.08 -25.10
C TYR A 874 24.14 6.53 -24.96
N GLY A 875 23.17 6.93 -25.76
CA GLY A 875 22.70 8.30 -25.72
C GLY A 875 21.46 8.54 -26.54
N THR A 876 21.18 9.82 -26.75
CA THR A 876 20.07 10.30 -27.56
C THR A 876 20.55 11.32 -28.58
N GLY A 877 19.80 11.55 -29.65
CA GLY A 877 20.13 12.59 -30.61
C GLY A 877 19.25 12.57 -31.85
N GLU A 878 19.61 13.42 -32.81
CA GLU A 878 18.85 13.66 -34.03
C GLU A 878 19.46 12.93 -35.23
N PHE A 879 18.61 12.26 -36.01
CA PHE A 879 18.96 11.72 -37.31
C PHE A 879 18.37 12.56 -38.43
N ARG A 880 19.23 13.01 -39.35
CA ARG A 880 18.83 13.80 -40.51
C ARG A 880 18.70 12.92 -41.75
N ALA A 881 17.45 12.67 -42.13
CA ALA A 881 17.10 11.80 -43.26
C ALA A 881 17.59 12.35 -44.61
N ASP A 882 17.61 13.67 -44.79
CA ASP A 882 18.12 14.33 -46.00
C ASP A 882 19.62 14.15 -46.19
N ALA A 883 20.37 14.09 -45.08
CA ALA A 883 21.82 13.92 -45.08
C ALA A 883 22.28 12.48 -44.82
N GLY A 884 21.35 11.56 -44.52
CA GLY A 884 21.65 10.16 -44.20
C GLY A 884 22.63 9.99 -43.03
N ARG A 885 22.61 10.89 -42.04
CA ARG A 885 23.59 10.92 -40.94
C ARG A 885 22.98 11.29 -39.59
N VAL A 886 23.65 10.86 -38.52
CA VAL A 886 23.36 11.34 -37.16
C VAL A 886 23.94 12.75 -37.02
N GLU A 887 23.09 13.75 -36.83
CA GLU A 887 23.51 15.16 -36.72
C GLU A 887 24.02 15.47 -35.31
N SER A 888 23.35 14.93 -34.30
CA SER A 888 23.72 15.13 -32.90
C SER A 888 23.73 13.82 -32.12
N PHE A 889 24.61 13.72 -31.12
CA PHE A 889 24.63 12.63 -30.17
C PHE A 889 25.01 13.17 -28.80
N THR A 890 24.07 13.05 -27.87
CA THR A 890 24.22 13.42 -26.48
C THR A 890 24.26 12.13 -25.65
N PRO A 891 25.40 11.77 -25.06
CA PRO A 891 25.48 10.61 -24.18
C PRO A 891 24.49 10.72 -23.02
N PHE A 892 23.90 9.59 -22.63
CA PHE A 892 23.17 9.51 -21.39
C PHE A 892 24.14 9.68 -20.21
N THR A 893 23.71 10.44 -19.21
CA THR A 893 24.54 10.78 -18.05
C THR A 893 24.16 10.01 -16.81
N VAL A 894 23.01 9.32 -16.81
CA VAL A 894 22.51 8.60 -15.65
C VAL A 894 22.34 7.12 -15.95
N PHE A 895 22.97 6.28 -15.13
CA PHE A 895 22.69 4.86 -15.04
C PHE A 895 21.88 4.59 -13.77
N ALA A 896 20.67 4.04 -13.92
CA ALA A 896 19.78 3.78 -12.78
C ALA A 896 19.20 2.36 -12.87
N SER A 897 19.47 1.55 -11.85
CA SER A 897 19.18 0.10 -11.83
C SER A 897 19.99 -0.66 -12.90
N ASP A 898 19.52 -0.68 -14.14
CA ASP A 898 20.02 -1.53 -15.24
C ASP A 898 19.87 -0.86 -16.61
N ARG A 899 19.78 0.47 -16.62
CA ARG A 899 19.48 1.27 -17.82
C ARG A 899 20.23 2.59 -17.83
N TRP A 900 20.58 3.02 -19.04
CA TRP A 900 21.08 4.37 -19.34
C TRP A 900 19.93 5.29 -19.73
N GLN A 901 19.91 6.49 -19.17
CA GLN A 901 18.84 7.49 -19.36
C GLN A 901 19.35 8.92 -19.11
N GLY A 902 18.59 9.93 -19.55
CA GLY A 902 19.00 11.35 -19.44
C GLY A 902 18.75 12.01 -18.08
N GLY A 903 18.06 11.34 -17.15
CA GLY A 903 17.73 11.86 -15.81
C GLY A 903 17.62 10.74 -14.79
N SER A 904 17.53 11.04 -13.48
CA SER A 904 17.45 10.01 -12.43
C SER A 904 16.08 9.34 -12.30
N VAL A 905 15.03 10.06 -12.67
CA VAL A 905 13.68 9.53 -12.87
C VAL A 905 13.23 9.97 -14.25
N LEU A 906 12.57 9.06 -14.95
CA LEU A 906 11.99 9.36 -16.25
C LEU A 906 10.60 9.99 -16.06
N PRO A 907 10.30 11.00 -16.89
CA PRO A 907 11.09 11.45 -18.04
C PRO A 907 12.15 12.48 -17.62
N ALA A 908 13.16 12.67 -18.46
CA ALA A 908 14.12 13.76 -18.29
C ALA A 908 13.72 14.98 -19.11
N SER A 909 14.11 16.18 -18.66
CA SER A 909 13.77 17.45 -19.30
C SER A 909 14.19 17.57 -20.77
N ARG A 910 15.33 16.98 -21.15
CA ARG A 910 15.89 17.04 -22.51
C ARG A 910 15.66 15.79 -23.35
N SER A 911 15.69 14.60 -22.74
CA SER A 911 15.59 13.33 -23.47
C SER A 911 14.21 12.68 -23.36
N GLY A 912 13.26 13.31 -22.66
CA GLY A 912 11.93 12.73 -22.45
C GLY A 912 12.01 11.36 -21.81
N LYS A 913 11.32 10.38 -22.40
CA LYS A 913 11.33 8.97 -21.97
C LYS A 913 12.53 8.17 -22.50
N ALA A 914 13.39 8.77 -23.33
CA ALA A 914 14.47 8.07 -24.01
C ALA A 914 15.38 7.32 -23.03
N MET A 915 15.55 6.03 -23.27
CA MET A 915 16.34 5.14 -22.41
C MET A 915 16.84 3.91 -23.17
N LEU A 916 17.93 3.31 -22.67
CA LEU A 916 18.48 2.06 -23.21
C LEU A 916 18.73 1.04 -22.09
N ARG A 917 18.41 -0.22 -22.38
CA ARG A 917 18.75 -1.43 -21.60
C ARG A 917 19.67 -2.32 -22.42
N ALA A 918 20.19 -3.39 -21.82
CA ALA A 918 21.01 -4.37 -22.52
C ALA A 918 20.34 -4.92 -23.80
N ALA A 919 19.03 -5.20 -23.76
CA ALA A 919 18.31 -5.84 -24.86
C ALA A 919 17.50 -4.90 -25.77
N GLY A 920 17.44 -3.59 -25.47
CA GLY A 920 16.48 -2.70 -26.14
C GLY A 920 16.41 -1.32 -25.50
N GLY A 921 15.26 -0.67 -25.60
CA GLY A 921 15.05 0.66 -25.04
C GLY A 921 13.67 1.23 -25.32
N GLU A 922 13.55 2.53 -25.10
CA GLU A 922 12.38 3.34 -25.44
C GLU A 922 12.90 4.62 -26.10
N PRO A 923 12.45 4.99 -27.31
CA PRO A 923 12.82 6.26 -27.94
C PRO A 923 12.19 7.44 -27.17
N GLY A 924 12.70 8.64 -27.39
CA GLY A 924 12.04 9.85 -26.89
C GLY A 924 10.81 10.21 -27.71
N GLU A 925 10.14 11.29 -27.30
CA GLU A 925 8.85 11.69 -27.88
C GLU A 925 8.98 12.60 -29.10
N GLN A 926 10.20 13.05 -29.40
CA GLN A 926 10.52 13.96 -30.48
C GLN A 926 11.61 13.37 -31.38
N PRO A 927 11.69 13.78 -32.67
CA PRO A 927 12.71 13.26 -33.60
C PRO A 927 14.16 13.51 -33.17
N ASP A 928 14.43 14.59 -32.43
CA ASP A 928 15.73 14.91 -31.85
C ASP A 928 16.05 14.09 -30.58
N GLN A 929 15.12 13.23 -30.15
CA GLN A 929 15.25 12.34 -29.00
C GLN A 929 15.31 10.86 -29.41
N ALA A 930 15.78 10.53 -30.61
CA ALA A 930 16.06 9.15 -30.99
C ALA A 930 17.02 8.52 -29.96
N VAL A 931 16.86 7.24 -29.63
CA VAL A 931 17.87 6.53 -28.83
C VAL A 931 18.93 5.96 -29.75
N ILE A 932 20.17 6.16 -29.35
CA ILE A 932 21.32 5.80 -30.15
C ILE A 932 22.24 4.92 -29.30
N ARG A 933 22.39 3.68 -29.74
CA ARG A 933 23.49 2.81 -29.32
C ARG A 933 24.59 2.94 -30.36
N ARG A 934 25.73 3.50 -29.98
CA ARG A 934 26.84 3.79 -30.89
C ARG A 934 28.03 2.90 -30.56
N TRP A 935 28.54 2.18 -31.57
CA TRP A 935 29.79 1.45 -31.47
C TRP A 935 30.90 2.26 -32.14
N VAL A 936 32.02 2.45 -31.45
CA VAL A 936 33.23 3.10 -31.97
C VAL A 936 34.24 2.00 -32.30
N SER A 937 34.63 1.91 -33.56
CA SER A 937 35.46 0.81 -34.06
C SER A 937 36.85 0.81 -33.41
N PRO A 938 37.23 -0.23 -32.65
CA PRO A 938 38.59 -0.35 -32.12
C PRO A 938 39.59 -0.85 -33.17
N VAL A 939 39.10 -1.33 -34.33
CA VAL A 939 39.87 -1.97 -35.40
C VAL A 939 39.53 -1.38 -36.77
N SER A 940 40.37 -1.66 -37.77
CA SER A 940 40.04 -1.42 -39.19
C SER A 940 39.75 -2.76 -39.86
N GLY A 941 38.72 -2.82 -40.72
CA GLY A 941 38.36 -4.07 -41.40
C GLY A 941 36.98 -4.05 -42.03
N THR A 942 36.51 -5.25 -42.35
CA THR A 942 35.18 -5.48 -42.93
C THR A 942 34.28 -6.14 -41.88
N LEU A 943 33.19 -5.49 -41.52
CA LEU A 943 32.26 -5.93 -40.49
C LEU A 943 31.13 -6.77 -41.07
N SER A 944 30.62 -7.69 -40.25
CA SER A 944 29.24 -8.13 -40.30
C SER A 944 28.49 -7.71 -39.04
N ILE A 945 27.21 -7.43 -39.20
CA ILE A 945 26.28 -7.08 -38.13
C ILE A 945 25.14 -8.08 -38.17
N GLU A 946 24.80 -8.64 -37.01
CA GLU A 946 23.66 -9.51 -36.79
C GLU A 946 22.74 -8.89 -35.74
N GLY A 947 21.43 -9.08 -35.87
CA GLY A 947 20.48 -8.58 -34.89
C GLY A 947 19.04 -8.71 -35.37
N THR A 948 18.11 -8.51 -34.44
CA THR A 948 16.69 -8.46 -34.72
C THR A 948 16.12 -7.25 -33.99
N LEU A 949 15.50 -6.35 -34.76
CA LEU A 949 14.70 -5.26 -34.21
C LEU A 949 13.28 -5.75 -34.06
N GLN A 950 12.70 -5.61 -32.87
CA GLN A 950 11.34 -6.04 -32.59
C GLN A 950 10.58 -4.98 -31.78
N HIS A 951 9.31 -4.80 -32.14
CA HIS A 951 8.33 -4.01 -31.42
C HIS A 951 7.12 -4.89 -31.14
N GLY A 952 6.76 -5.06 -29.86
CA GLY A 952 5.58 -5.88 -29.49
C GLY A 952 4.28 -5.17 -29.85
N GLN A 953 3.22 -5.92 -30.23
CA GLN A 953 1.87 -5.34 -30.21
C GLN A 953 1.30 -5.47 -28.81
N PRO A 954 0.88 -4.37 -28.18
CA PRO A 954 0.01 -4.49 -27.03
C PRO A 954 -1.39 -4.94 -27.48
N ALA A 955 -2.19 -5.50 -26.56
CA ALA A 955 -3.53 -6.06 -26.83
C ALA A 955 -4.55 -5.11 -27.49
N VAL A 956 -4.25 -3.81 -27.55
CA VAL A 956 -5.04 -2.81 -28.27
C VAL A 956 -4.08 -1.99 -29.15
N PRO A 957 -4.30 -1.92 -30.48
CA PRO A 957 -3.35 -1.38 -31.45
C PRO A 957 -3.28 0.14 -31.35
N TYR A 958 -2.30 0.65 -30.60
CA TYR A 958 -1.93 2.06 -30.56
C TYR A 958 -0.42 2.19 -30.43
N GLY A 959 0.13 3.24 -31.01
CA GLY A 959 1.54 3.34 -31.40
C GLY A 959 1.71 2.95 -32.87
N ASP A 960 2.47 3.74 -33.62
CA ASP A 960 2.79 3.40 -35.01
C ASP A 960 4.11 2.63 -35.14
N GLY A 961 4.71 2.28 -34.01
CA GLY A 961 5.90 1.46 -33.88
C GLY A 961 7.17 2.26 -34.08
N VAL A 962 8.30 1.56 -34.09
CA VAL A 962 9.62 2.22 -34.17
C VAL A 962 10.24 2.11 -35.55
N ARG A 963 11.10 3.08 -35.87
CA ARG A 963 12.05 2.98 -36.97
C ARG A 963 13.44 2.76 -36.43
N GLY A 964 14.08 1.67 -36.87
CA GLY A 964 15.49 1.42 -36.60
C GLY A 964 16.36 1.69 -37.82
N ARG A 965 17.56 2.22 -37.61
CA ARG A 965 18.55 2.47 -38.66
C ARG A 965 19.94 2.07 -38.20
N ILE A 966 20.76 1.61 -39.13
CA ILE A 966 22.21 1.47 -38.94
C ILE A 966 22.89 2.55 -39.76
N VAL A 967 23.65 3.41 -39.08
CA VAL A 967 24.31 4.58 -39.69
C VAL A 967 25.81 4.49 -39.46
N SER A 968 26.59 4.54 -40.53
CA SER A 968 28.05 4.63 -40.51
C SER A 968 28.50 6.08 -40.57
N SER A 969 29.49 6.47 -39.75
CA SER A 969 30.11 7.80 -39.87
C SER A 969 30.81 8.02 -41.21
N ARG A 970 31.19 6.94 -41.89
CA ARG A 970 31.91 6.98 -43.18
C ARG A 970 30.98 6.88 -44.38
N GLN A 971 29.97 6.02 -44.30
CA GLN A 971 29.12 5.66 -45.44
C GLN A 971 27.69 6.22 -45.35
N GLY A 972 27.34 6.90 -44.25
CA GLY A 972 25.98 7.37 -44.00
C GLY A 972 25.04 6.24 -43.60
N GLU A 973 23.74 6.40 -43.86
CA GLU A 973 22.72 5.38 -43.61
C GLU A 973 22.99 4.12 -44.46
N LEU A 974 23.19 2.99 -43.78
CA LEU A 974 23.44 1.70 -44.43
C LEU A 974 22.13 0.93 -44.69
N ALA A 975 21.20 0.99 -43.75
CA ALA A 975 19.89 0.36 -43.83
C ALA A 975 18.93 0.92 -42.78
N SER A 976 17.62 0.79 -43.06
CA SER A 976 16.55 1.14 -42.15
C SER A 976 15.38 0.14 -42.20
N TRP A 977 14.68 0.02 -41.08
CA TRP A 977 13.52 -0.85 -40.90
C TRP A 977 12.45 -0.12 -40.11
N SER A 978 11.19 -0.45 -40.38
CA SER A 978 10.05 -0.03 -39.56
C SER A 978 9.36 -1.28 -39.02
N VAL A 979 9.18 -1.36 -37.71
CA VAL A 979 8.46 -2.47 -37.08
C VAL A 979 7.32 -1.91 -36.25
N ASN A 980 6.14 -2.50 -36.39
CA ASN A 980 4.98 -2.20 -35.57
C ASN A 980 4.25 -3.50 -35.29
N GLY A 981 4.54 -4.11 -34.15
CA GLY A 981 3.94 -5.40 -33.84
C GLY A 981 4.57 -6.57 -34.56
N SER A 982 5.80 -6.37 -34.98
CA SER A 982 6.53 -7.25 -35.85
C SER A 982 8.01 -7.20 -35.48
N SER A 983 8.79 -8.02 -36.17
CA SER A 983 10.24 -8.05 -36.06
C SER A 983 10.87 -7.98 -37.45
N ALA A 984 12.07 -7.43 -37.54
CA ALA A 984 12.89 -7.40 -38.74
C ALA A 984 14.31 -7.88 -38.42
N GLU A 985 14.86 -8.78 -39.24
CA GLU A 985 16.28 -9.12 -39.19
C GLU A 985 17.11 -7.96 -39.72
N THR A 986 18.11 -7.54 -38.95
CA THR A 986 18.96 -6.37 -39.25
C THR A 986 20.36 -6.79 -39.67
N ARG A 987 20.47 -7.91 -40.41
CA ARG A 987 21.75 -8.49 -40.81
C ARG A 987 22.38 -7.68 -41.96
N LEU A 988 23.61 -7.24 -41.79
CA LEU A 988 24.41 -6.57 -42.82
C LEU A 988 25.81 -7.19 -42.89
N ASN A 989 26.39 -7.29 -44.09
CA ASN A 989 27.74 -7.81 -44.32
C ASN A 989 28.53 -6.86 -45.22
N GLY A 990 29.85 -6.90 -45.15
CA GLY A 990 30.71 -6.17 -46.09
C GLY A 990 30.92 -4.68 -45.75
N ILE A 991 30.60 -4.25 -44.53
CA ILE A 991 30.71 -2.85 -44.11
C ILE A 991 32.17 -2.53 -43.82
N LYS A 992 32.76 -1.56 -44.54
CA LYS A 992 34.15 -1.15 -44.32
C LYS A 992 34.24 -0.10 -43.21
N VAL A 993 35.14 -0.31 -42.26
CA VAL A 993 35.45 0.65 -41.19
C VAL A 993 36.95 0.81 -41.00
N GLU A 994 37.35 1.99 -40.56
CA GLU A 994 38.66 2.23 -39.94
C GLU A 994 38.51 2.39 -38.42
N LYS A 995 39.61 2.19 -37.70
CA LYS A 995 39.67 2.47 -36.26
C LYS A 995 39.23 3.92 -35.97
N GLY A 996 38.26 4.08 -35.08
CA GLY A 996 37.64 5.37 -34.74
C GLY A 996 36.33 5.67 -35.48
N ASP A 997 36.03 4.98 -36.58
CA ASP A 997 34.72 5.09 -37.24
C ASP A 997 33.60 4.65 -36.29
N THR A 998 32.40 5.19 -36.46
CA THR A 998 31.24 4.83 -35.64
C THR A 998 30.16 4.14 -36.44
N ILE A 999 29.55 3.11 -35.83
CA ILE A 999 28.30 2.49 -36.28
C ILE A 999 27.23 2.82 -35.25
N SER A 1000 26.23 3.61 -35.64
CA SER A 1000 25.13 4.03 -34.77
C SER A 1000 23.87 3.23 -35.10
N PHE A 1001 23.33 2.54 -34.10
CA PHE A 1001 22.01 1.91 -34.12
C PHE A 1001 21.02 2.92 -33.56
N VAL A 1002 20.30 3.57 -34.46
CA VAL A 1002 19.38 4.67 -34.16
C VAL A 1002 17.96 4.12 -34.13
N VAL A 1003 17.22 4.35 -33.05
CA VAL A 1003 15.79 4.05 -32.99
C VAL A 1003 15.03 5.32 -32.63
N ASP A 1004 14.13 5.74 -33.51
CA ASP A 1004 13.21 6.85 -33.26
C ASP A 1004 11.76 6.39 -33.28
N ALA A 1005 10.94 7.17 -32.57
CA ALA A 1005 9.51 7.14 -32.71
C ALA A 1005 9.10 7.57 -34.11
N ARG A 1006 7.96 7.07 -34.57
CA ARG A 1006 7.37 7.49 -35.84
C ARG A 1006 6.46 8.70 -35.63
N LEU A 1007 5.18 8.64 -35.97
CA LEU A 1007 4.23 9.75 -35.82
C LEU A 1007 3.64 9.80 -34.41
N ASP A 1008 3.49 8.64 -33.75
CA ASP A 1008 2.91 8.51 -32.41
C ASP A 1008 3.88 7.75 -31.50
N PRO A 1009 4.67 8.45 -30.64
CA PRO A 1009 5.71 7.86 -29.79
C PRO A 1009 5.18 6.96 -28.66
N GLU A 1010 3.87 6.74 -28.59
CA GLU A 1010 3.24 5.99 -27.51
C GLU A 1010 3.41 4.46 -27.69
N ASN A 1011 3.95 3.80 -26.66
CA ASN A 1011 4.26 2.35 -26.61
C ASN A 1011 5.42 1.89 -27.49
N ASP A 1012 6.31 2.79 -27.91
CA ASP A 1012 7.44 2.49 -28.79
C ASP A 1012 8.63 1.78 -28.09
N ALA A 1013 8.37 1.06 -26.99
CA ALA A 1013 9.38 0.20 -26.38
C ALA A 1013 9.78 -0.90 -27.37
N PHE A 1014 11.08 -1.11 -27.53
CA PHE A 1014 11.63 -2.04 -28.51
C PHE A 1014 12.71 -2.94 -27.91
N THR A 1015 12.95 -4.05 -28.59
CA THR A 1015 14.14 -4.88 -28.35
C THR A 1015 15.02 -4.89 -29.59
N TRP A 1016 16.29 -4.53 -29.42
CA TRP A 1016 17.31 -4.61 -30.45
C TRP A 1016 18.70 -4.69 -29.79
N ALA A 1017 19.32 -5.86 -29.93
CA ALA A 1017 20.64 -6.15 -29.36
C ALA A 1017 21.60 -6.64 -30.46
N PRO A 1018 22.18 -5.73 -31.25
CA PRO A 1018 23.05 -6.10 -32.36
C PRO A 1018 24.37 -6.73 -31.89
N VAL A 1019 24.91 -7.63 -32.70
CA VAL A 1019 26.23 -8.25 -32.56
C VAL A 1019 27.07 -7.86 -33.76
N ILE A 1020 28.24 -7.27 -33.53
CA ILE A 1020 29.21 -6.87 -34.56
C ILE A 1020 30.34 -7.89 -34.56
N LYS A 1021 30.72 -8.37 -35.75
CA LYS A 1021 31.88 -9.24 -35.95
C LYS A 1021 32.85 -8.60 -36.92
N CYS A 1022 34.14 -8.62 -36.59
CA CYS A 1022 35.23 -8.22 -37.46
C CYS A 1022 36.37 -9.21 -37.29
N SER A 1023 36.67 -10.00 -38.33
CA SER A 1023 37.63 -11.11 -38.22
C SER A 1023 37.24 -12.04 -37.06
N GLU A 1024 38.15 -12.38 -36.15
CA GLU A 1024 37.90 -13.23 -34.98
C GLU A 1024 37.29 -12.48 -33.77
N GLN A 1025 37.09 -11.15 -33.88
CA GLN A 1025 36.58 -10.34 -32.77
C GLN A 1025 35.06 -10.15 -32.87
N THR A 1026 34.38 -10.22 -31.72
CA THR A 1026 32.93 -10.07 -31.59
C THR A 1026 32.58 -9.09 -30.49
N TRP A 1027 31.68 -8.15 -30.77
CA TRP A 1027 31.10 -7.21 -29.80
C TRP A 1027 29.59 -7.40 -29.74
N SER A 1028 29.06 -7.68 -28.56
CA SER A 1028 27.65 -7.93 -28.33
C SER A 1028 27.04 -6.76 -27.57
N ALA A 1029 26.11 -6.04 -28.20
CA ALA A 1029 25.40 -4.96 -27.56
C ALA A 1029 24.77 -5.38 -26.21
N LYS A 1030 24.28 -6.62 -26.08
CA LYS A 1030 23.66 -7.11 -24.85
C LYS A 1030 24.68 -7.49 -23.77
N ASN A 1031 25.71 -8.26 -24.14
CA ASN A 1031 26.68 -8.78 -23.16
C ASN A 1031 27.68 -7.72 -22.72
N ASP A 1032 27.96 -6.74 -23.59
CA ASP A 1032 28.89 -5.64 -23.32
C ASP A 1032 28.18 -4.44 -22.64
N PHE A 1033 26.85 -4.53 -22.42
CA PHE A 1033 26.08 -3.46 -21.80
C PHE A 1033 26.39 -3.36 -20.31
N THR A 1034 27.04 -2.26 -19.94
CA THR A 1034 27.47 -2.02 -18.57
C THR A 1034 27.15 -0.59 -18.16
N GLY A 1035 26.98 -0.38 -16.85
CA GLY A 1035 26.95 0.96 -16.26
C GLY A 1035 28.35 1.59 -16.23
N PRO A 1036 28.51 2.75 -15.57
CA PRO A 1036 29.82 3.36 -15.38
C PRO A 1036 30.81 2.38 -14.76
N ALA A 1037 32.02 2.30 -15.33
CA ALA A 1037 33.07 1.45 -14.77
C ALA A 1037 33.43 1.93 -13.35
N PRO A 1038 33.57 1.02 -12.37
CA PRO A 1038 34.05 1.39 -11.05
C PRO A 1038 35.49 1.90 -11.18
N GLN A 1039 35.74 3.15 -10.83
CA GLN A 1039 37.11 3.65 -10.75
C GLN A 1039 37.69 3.34 -9.36
N PRO A 1040 38.95 2.89 -9.25
CA PRO A 1040 39.57 2.74 -7.95
C PRO A 1040 39.67 4.09 -7.23
N LEU A 1041 39.65 4.06 -5.90
CA LEU A 1041 39.83 5.26 -5.07
C LEU A 1041 41.32 5.53 -4.87
N ASP A 1042 41.74 6.78 -5.04
CA ASP A 1042 43.09 7.22 -4.67
C ASP A 1042 43.35 7.06 -3.16
N VAL A 1043 44.59 7.27 -2.71
CA VAL A 1043 44.94 7.10 -1.28
C VAL A 1043 44.11 7.98 -0.33
N TRP A 1044 43.77 9.21 -0.73
CA TRP A 1044 43.01 10.13 0.10
C TRP A 1044 41.53 9.77 0.15
N ALA A 1045 40.95 9.37 -0.98
CA ALA A 1045 39.56 8.95 -1.05
C ALA A 1045 39.35 7.60 -0.34
N ARG A 1046 40.32 6.68 -0.38
CA ARG A 1046 40.31 5.47 0.47
C ARG A 1046 40.38 5.81 1.95
N TYR A 1047 41.21 6.78 2.33
CA TYR A 1047 41.27 7.22 3.72
C TYR A 1047 39.95 7.87 4.19
N ALA A 1048 39.31 8.68 3.34
CA ALA A 1048 37.96 9.17 3.58
C ALA A 1048 36.93 8.03 3.75
N GLN A 1049 37.05 6.97 2.95
CA GLN A 1049 36.20 5.77 3.07
C GLN A 1049 36.37 5.09 4.44
N VAL A 1050 37.62 4.96 4.93
CA VAL A 1050 37.89 4.42 6.29
C VAL A 1050 37.17 5.23 7.36
N LEU A 1051 37.15 6.56 7.26
CA LEU A 1051 36.44 7.41 8.22
C LEU A 1051 34.92 7.24 8.15
N LEU A 1052 34.34 7.01 6.95
CA LEU A 1052 32.91 6.72 6.78
C LEU A 1052 32.50 5.38 7.39
N GLU A 1053 33.43 4.43 7.49
CA GLU A 1053 33.21 3.10 8.07
C GLU A 1053 33.27 3.08 9.61
N THR A 1054 33.67 4.19 10.22
CA THR A 1054 33.76 4.26 11.69
C THR A 1054 32.38 4.20 12.34
N ASN A 1055 32.32 3.56 13.52
CA ASN A 1055 31.12 3.60 14.35
C ASN A 1055 30.76 5.04 14.72
N GLU A 1056 31.74 5.93 14.91
CA GLU A 1056 31.48 7.33 15.23
C GLU A 1056 30.71 8.05 14.12
N PHE A 1057 30.95 7.70 12.85
CA PHE A 1057 30.18 8.22 11.73
C PHE A 1057 28.78 7.60 11.64
N ALA A 1058 28.68 6.27 11.77
CA ALA A 1058 27.45 5.51 11.51
C ALA A 1058 26.49 5.38 12.71
N PHE A 1059 26.93 5.74 13.92
CA PHE A 1059 26.15 5.67 15.16
C PHE A 1059 26.10 7.03 15.87
N ILE A 1060 25.10 7.16 16.73
CA ILE A 1060 24.95 8.23 17.70
C ILE A 1060 25.15 7.61 19.08
N ASP A 1061 26.06 8.21 19.85
CA ASP A 1061 26.47 7.85 21.22
C ASP A 1061 27.26 6.54 21.43
#